data_AF-A0A3N5HZG4-F1
#
_entry.id   AF-A0A3N5HZG4-F1
#
_cell.length_a   1.000
_cell.length_b   1.000
_cell.length_c   1.000
_cell.angle_alpha   90.00
_cell.angle_beta   90.00
_cell.angle_gamma   90.00
#
_symmetry.space_group_name_H-M   'P 1'
#
loop_
_entity.id
_entity.type
_entity.pdbx_description
1 polymer ?
#
loop_
_entity_poly.entity_id
_entity_poly.type
_entity_poly.pdbx_seq_one_letter_code
_entity_poly.pdbx_strand_id
1 'polypeptide(L)'
;MKTALLVLLVCLLPAALSAQRRPTVDPTLSRDPVLKESSAGQGKVVAPSLKKSGHYTVRDWHQLIDSLWGEGVTTAQKLSVFDSFWNNVDEAWGGFPNLVINWDSLRSVYRPQVEAGVSRGRFAGILSRLTRELLEWHVGAVDLGIDSAMGLYPDLLIFPIGYPNYSLFRYKPGVPIININILFWRTNFGAGLTLLDDGTIMVYNVIPNHPLSLQPGDIILGYDGIPWKQLIKELFDAELPILSSGCVGNWLGSTVEAANHATMISAGMNWGLFDTIDVVKYSTKDTVHYPTSLLNSLAPPYLIATEQMPVNGVPFPDLDHNKLLSWGIVQGTNVGYIYGWDWSGNPWGETKTLFGQAVYDLIHQHHVQALILDFRTNPGGWPEFANDGFARLFNFDPTPNYSQAIRVRGTDHFAFTLLPPLADQTFVPTQIFDHPIAVLTGPLSGSSGDYNAFRLRFHPMVRFFGRPTCGAYTAGTNQSPYGTLIGPYFYRIDDGSVYSNVNDEGYMIHKPFPVDEEVWLTQEGVARGEDDVVKRALEWINSLSYAYDVAVNPGYARPGLDSVGITATLANPLQHAAAVSAIVADASAAVRDSVLLYNDGLHGDGSAGDSVWGAQIRVPSDENVFGATVRTDDITQGTCRRLSNAARFATAGPLTLDTVVVTKSEDTYTIKPYLKNNGASFTIPNVSVSLSCIDPGDVYITPPTLELPSAIPPGGIVSPSAVFYVYTTPTFQGYFNLKFEMATKSYVCWTDSTRLTVTGVTAEEVLPVVYELAQNYPNPFNPSTAIRYGLPQRSHVTLTLFSTLGQQVAVLQEGEQEAGYHEAVFDASGLASGVYLYRLQAGDFVQARRLLLLK
;
A
#
# COMPACT_ATOMS: atom_id res chain seq x y z
N MET A 1 -21.14 -38.30 17.68
CA MET A 1 -22.60 -38.05 17.84
C MET A 1 -22.76 -36.83 18.74
N LYS A 2 -23.09 -35.67 18.11
CA LYS A 2 -23.13 -34.28 18.62
C LYS A 2 -21.76 -33.73 19.08
N THR A 3 -20.89 -33.06 18.31
CA THR A 3 -21.03 -32.10 17.18
C THR A 3 -22.10 -31.04 17.48
N ALA A 4 -21.86 -29.72 17.55
CA ALA A 4 -20.84 -28.87 16.95
C ALA A 4 -20.81 -27.51 17.68
N LEU A 5 -19.87 -26.65 17.26
CA LEU A 5 -19.72 -25.21 17.54
C LEU A 5 -19.07 -24.78 18.89
N LEU A 6 -17.73 -24.75 18.91
CA LEU A 6 -17.00 -23.78 19.76
C LEU A 6 -15.66 -23.27 19.15
N VAL A 7 -15.49 -23.33 17.82
CA VAL A 7 -14.29 -22.77 17.13
C VAL A 7 -14.71 -21.94 15.92
N LEU A 8 -15.73 -21.08 16.09
CA LEU A 8 -16.15 -20.16 15.04
C LEU A 8 -16.63 -18.85 15.68
N LEU A 9 -15.72 -18.14 16.36
CA LEU A 9 -16.01 -16.79 16.88
C LEU A 9 -14.76 -15.94 17.16
N VAL A 10 -13.71 -16.03 16.32
CA VAL A 10 -12.57 -15.09 16.33
C VAL A 10 -12.40 -14.37 14.98
N CYS A 11 -13.30 -14.56 14.01
CA CYS A 11 -13.25 -13.88 12.70
C CYS A 11 -14.51 -13.07 12.37
N LEU A 12 -15.28 -12.60 13.37
CA LEU A 12 -16.49 -11.78 13.16
C LEU A 12 -16.60 -10.54 14.07
N LEU A 13 -15.47 -9.98 14.49
CA LEU A 13 -15.45 -8.68 15.17
C LEU A 13 -14.63 -7.65 14.36
N PRO A 14 -15.25 -7.10 13.30
CA PRO A 14 -15.18 -5.65 13.08
C PRO A 14 -16.55 -4.96 13.10
N ALA A 15 -17.65 -5.69 13.36
CA ALA A 15 -19.00 -5.14 13.23
C ALA A 15 -19.72 -4.74 14.54
N ALA A 16 -19.08 -4.90 15.72
CA ALA A 16 -19.76 -4.67 17.01
C ALA A 16 -19.19 -3.52 17.87
N LEU A 17 -18.34 -2.65 17.32
CA LEU A 17 -17.89 -1.41 17.98
C LEU A 17 -18.49 -0.12 17.39
N SER A 18 -19.41 -0.22 16.41
CA SER A 18 -20.20 0.93 15.92
C SER A 18 -21.48 1.20 16.74
N ALA A 19 -21.70 0.46 17.83
CA ALA A 19 -22.87 0.60 18.69
C ALA A 19 -22.55 1.43 19.96
N GLN A 20 -22.03 2.65 19.82
CA GLN A 20 -22.05 3.61 20.93
C GLN A 20 -22.57 4.98 20.49
N ARG A 21 -23.78 5.26 21.00
CA ARG A 21 -24.48 6.56 21.13
C ARG A 21 -24.67 7.35 19.83
N ARG A 22 -25.76 7.01 19.12
CA ARG A 22 -26.50 7.98 18.31
C ARG A 22 -26.76 9.24 19.16
N PRO A 23 -26.44 10.45 18.69
CA PRO A 23 -27.08 11.65 19.22
C PRO A 23 -28.58 11.48 18.98
N THR A 24 -29.39 11.59 20.03
CA THR A 24 -30.84 11.74 19.87
C THR A 24 -31.07 13.04 19.13
N VAL A 25 -31.31 12.97 17.82
CA VAL A 25 -31.88 14.08 17.06
C VAL A 25 -33.23 14.36 17.68
N ASP A 26 -33.39 15.57 18.22
CA ASP A 26 -34.68 16.06 18.70
C ASP A 26 -35.68 16.03 17.52
N PRO A 27 -36.74 15.22 17.57
CA PRO A 27 -37.71 15.13 16.49
C PRO A 27 -38.54 16.41 16.33
N THR A 28 -38.35 17.42 17.19
CA THR A 28 -39.00 18.73 17.09
C THR A 28 -38.27 19.73 16.17
N LEU A 29 -37.05 19.43 15.72
CA LEU A 29 -36.29 20.25 14.75
C LEU A 29 -36.60 19.90 13.28
N SER A 30 -37.83 19.51 12.97
CA SER A 30 -38.28 19.29 11.60
C SER A 30 -39.45 20.20 11.23
N ARG A 31 -39.30 20.83 10.06
CA ARG A 31 -40.27 21.57 9.24
C ARG A 31 -40.27 23.07 9.43
N ASP A 32 -39.30 23.71 8.78
CA ASP A 32 -39.58 25.00 8.16
C ASP A 32 -40.58 24.77 6.99
N PRO A 33 -41.65 25.57 6.81
CA PRO A 33 -42.73 25.28 5.86
C PRO A 33 -42.38 25.54 4.39
N VAL A 34 -41.18 26.05 4.08
CA VAL A 34 -40.87 26.64 2.76
C VAL A 34 -40.67 25.60 1.64
N LEU A 35 -40.57 24.29 1.95
CA LEU A 35 -40.35 23.24 0.94
C LEU A 35 -41.54 22.31 0.70
N LYS A 36 -42.78 22.72 1.04
CA LYS A 36 -43.99 21.95 0.75
C LYS A 36 -44.82 22.40 -0.45
N GLU A 37 -44.37 23.36 -1.24
CA GLU A 37 -45.02 23.69 -2.51
C GLU A 37 -44.05 23.52 -3.68
N SER A 38 -44.21 22.43 -4.45
CA SER A 38 -43.96 22.38 -5.92
C SER A 38 -44.10 20.98 -6.55
N SER A 39 -44.78 20.02 -5.91
CA SER A 39 -45.13 18.73 -6.55
C SER A 39 -46.60 18.62 -7.01
N ALA A 40 -47.30 19.75 -7.15
CA ALA A 40 -48.61 19.81 -7.78
C ALA A 40 -48.72 21.03 -8.70
N GLY A 41 -48.60 20.81 -10.01
CA GLY A 41 -48.77 21.83 -11.05
C GLY A 41 -47.59 21.93 -11.99
N GLN A 42 -47.60 21.14 -13.07
CA GLN A 42 -46.74 21.39 -14.23
C GLN A 42 -47.19 22.66 -14.94
N GLY A 43 -46.71 23.81 -14.44
CA GLY A 43 -46.43 24.98 -15.26
C GLY A 43 -44.92 25.17 -15.25
N LYS A 44 -44.29 25.29 -16.43
CA LYS A 44 -42.89 25.71 -16.54
C LYS A 44 -42.73 27.08 -15.88
N VAL A 45 -42.42 27.12 -14.58
CA VAL A 45 -41.77 28.29 -13.99
C VAL A 45 -40.34 28.23 -14.47
N VAL A 46 -40.10 28.79 -15.65
CA VAL A 46 -38.76 29.20 -16.05
C VAL A 46 -38.39 30.26 -15.02
N ALA A 47 -37.51 29.92 -14.08
CA ALA A 47 -36.85 30.93 -13.28
C ALA A 47 -36.30 31.97 -14.27
N PRO A 48 -36.64 33.27 -14.13
CA PRO A 48 -36.15 34.28 -15.06
C PRO A 48 -34.64 34.12 -15.18
N SER A 49 -34.08 34.24 -16.38
CA SER A 49 -32.62 34.23 -16.52
C SER A 49 -32.10 35.39 -15.67
N LEU A 50 -31.52 35.07 -14.52
CA LEU A 50 -30.88 36.02 -13.64
C LEU A 50 -29.54 36.54 -14.23
N LYS A 51 -29.26 36.12 -15.46
CA LYS A 51 -28.08 36.41 -16.23
C LYS A 51 -28.25 37.72 -17.00
N LYS A 52 -27.46 38.72 -16.64
CA LYS A 52 -27.20 39.95 -17.38
C LYS A 52 -26.15 39.63 -18.45
N SER A 53 -26.31 40.19 -19.65
CA SER A 53 -25.29 40.04 -20.69
C SER A 53 -24.02 40.82 -20.33
N GLY A 54 -22.86 40.19 -20.51
CA GLY A 54 -21.54 40.81 -20.30
C GLY A 54 -20.96 40.63 -18.89
N HIS A 55 -19.79 41.24 -18.67
CA HIS A 55 -18.98 41.03 -17.46
C HIS A 55 -19.66 41.56 -16.18
N TYR A 56 -19.70 40.72 -15.14
CA TYR A 56 -20.25 41.04 -13.84
C TYR A 56 -19.21 41.73 -12.94
N THR A 57 -19.60 42.83 -12.31
CA THR A 57 -18.85 43.41 -11.19
C THR A 57 -19.16 42.66 -9.90
N VAL A 58 -18.34 42.85 -8.85
CA VAL A 58 -18.63 42.35 -7.48
C VAL A 58 -20.03 42.75 -7.01
N ARG A 59 -20.46 43.97 -7.32
CA ARG A 59 -21.80 44.46 -6.97
C ARG A 59 -22.90 43.70 -7.71
N ASP A 60 -22.70 43.40 -9.00
CA ASP A 60 -23.67 42.63 -9.78
C ASP A 60 -23.80 41.20 -9.19
N TRP A 61 -22.68 40.58 -8.80
CA TRP A 61 -22.67 39.27 -8.15
C TRP A 61 -23.38 39.29 -6.79
N HIS A 62 -23.09 40.26 -5.92
CA HIS A 62 -23.77 40.38 -4.63
C HIS A 62 -25.28 40.55 -4.80
N GLN A 63 -25.72 41.41 -5.71
CA GLN A 63 -27.15 41.60 -5.98
C GLN A 63 -27.82 40.29 -6.43
N LEU A 64 -27.13 39.53 -7.29
CA LEU A 64 -27.61 38.24 -7.77
C LEU A 64 -27.72 37.22 -6.62
N ILE A 65 -26.66 37.05 -5.83
CA ILE A 65 -26.61 36.16 -4.66
C ILE A 65 -27.70 36.51 -3.64
N ASP A 66 -27.80 37.80 -3.29
CA ASP A 66 -28.75 38.31 -2.30
C ASP A 66 -30.20 38.08 -2.77
N SER A 67 -30.48 38.32 -4.06
CA SER A 67 -31.81 38.12 -4.63
C SER A 67 -32.26 36.66 -4.66
N LEU A 68 -31.31 35.72 -4.80
CA LEU A 68 -31.62 34.31 -4.96
C LEU A 68 -31.89 33.60 -3.63
N TRP A 69 -31.06 33.85 -2.61
CA TRP A 69 -31.14 33.15 -1.33
C TRP A 69 -31.70 33.99 -0.17
N GLY A 70 -31.84 35.30 -0.36
CA GLY A 70 -32.39 36.21 0.64
C GLY A 70 -31.61 36.21 1.96
N GLU A 71 -32.26 36.66 3.03
CA GLU A 71 -31.63 36.83 4.34
C GLU A 71 -31.26 35.51 5.03
N GLY A 72 -32.07 34.46 4.87
CA GLY A 72 -31.88 33.19 5.61
C GLY A 72 -32.07 33.34 7.12
N VAL A 73 -31.22 32.67 7.91
CA VAL A 73 -31.26 32.76 9.38
C VAL A 73 -30.82 34.12 9.90
N THR A 74 -31.13 34.43 11.16
CA THR A 74 -30.79 35.73 11.77
C THR A 74 -29.28 35.97 11.83
N THR A 75 -28.86 37.24 11.85
CA THR A 75 -27.45 37.62 12.02
C THR A 75 -26.81 36.99 13.25
N ALA A 76 -27.54 36.92 14.38
CA ALA A 76 -27.05 36.26 15.59
C ALA A 76 -26.76 34.77 15.40
N GLN A 77 -27.60 34.06 14.62
CA GLN A 77 -27.36 32.66 14.28
C GLN A 77 -26.16 32.50 13.35
N LYS A 78 -26.00 33.38 12.34
CA LYS A 78 -24.81 33.37 11.46
C LYS A 78 -23.52 33.61 12.24
N LEU A 79 -23.53 34.56 13.18
CA LEU A 79 -22.38 34.81 14.06
C LEU A 79 -22.06 33.60 14.94
N SER A 80 -23.07 32.92 15.47
CA SER A 80 -22.88 31.68 16.23
C SER A 80 -22.20 30.59 15.38
N VAL A 81 -22.66 30.39 14.13
CA VAL A 81 -22.03 29.45 13.18
C VAL A 81 -20.57 29.85 12.90
N PHE A 82 -20.34 31.13 12.57
CA PHE A 82 -19.02 31.65 12.27
C PHE A 82 -18.05 31.47 13.44
N ASP A 83 -18.42 31.94 14.63
CA ASP A 83 -17.57 31.87 15.82
C ASP A 83 -17.34 30.41 16.25
N SER A 84 -18.34 29.55 16.09
CA SER A 84 -18.21 28.12 16.39
C SER A 84 -17.22 27.44 15.45
N PHE A 85 -17.33 27.62 14.13
CA PHE A 85 -16.36 27.09 13.18
C PHE A 85 -14.95 27.65 13.43
N TRP A 86 -14.86 28.97 13.59
CA TRP A 86 -13.60 29.67 13.85
C TRP A 86 -12.86 29.10 15.06
N ASN A 87 -13.53 29.04 16.20
CA ASN A 87 -12.92 28.61 17.45
C ASN A 87 -12.51 27.13 17.41
N ASN A 88 -13.26 26.28 16.72
CA ASN A 88 -12.88 24.87 16.59
C ASN A 88 -11.64 24.67 15.71
N VAL A 89 -11.54 25.42 14.60
CA VAL A 89 -10.30 25.43 13.80
C VAL A 89 -9.15 25.95 14.64
N ASP A 90 -9.33 27.12 15.27
CA ASP A 90 -8.28 27.77 16.06
C ASP A 90 -7.80 26.92 17.23
N GLU A 91 -8.70 26.23 17.93
CA GLU A 91 -8.33 25.47 19.13
C GLU A 91 -7.87 24.04 18.84
N ALA A 92 -8.38 23.37 17.80
CA ALA A 92 -8.27 21.91 17.67
C ALA A 92 -7.85 21.39 16.30
N TRP A 93 -7.96 22.16 15.21
CA TRP A 93 -7.62 21.65 13.87
C TRP A 93 -6.12 21.36 13.72
N GLY A 94 -5.77 20.14 13.30
CA GLY A 94 -4.40 19.63 13.23
C GLY A 94 -3.58 20.07 12.02
N GLY A 95 -4.13 20.87 11.09
CA GLY A 95 -3.50 21.19 9.82
C GLY A 95 -2.65 22.46 9.77
N PHE A 96 -2.48 23.21 10.87
CA PHE A 96 -1.59 24.38 10.85
C PHE A 96 -0.11 24.12 10.43
N PRO A 97 0.51 22.95 10.67
CA PRO A 97 1.88 22.70 10.22
C PRO A 97 2.07 22.91 8.71
N ASN A 98 3.13 23.63 8.33
CA ASN A 98 3.48 23.98 6.94
C ASN A 98 2.49 24.90 6.20
N LEU A 99 1.36 25.29 6.82
CA LEU A 99 0.44 26.23 6.23
C LEU A 99 0.88 27.68 6.47
N VAL A 100 1.02 28.46 5.40
CA VAL A 100 1.26 29.90 5.49
C VAL A 100 -0.08 30.63 5.44
N ILE A 101 -0.65 30.89 6.63
CA ILE A 101 -1.93 31.60 6.78
C ILE A 101 -1.86 32.62 7.91
N ASN A 102 -2.55 33.75 7.75
CA ASN A 102 -2.82 34.67 8.84
C ASN A 102 -4.29 34.50 9.28
N TRP A 103 -4.52 33.44 10.06
CA TRP A 103 -5.87 33.06 10.51
C TRP A 103 -6.55 34.26 11.17
N ASP A 104 -6.01 34.82 12.26
CA ASP A 104 -6.64 35.96 12.97
C ASP A 104 -7.05 37.16 12.09
N SER A 105 -6.29 37.45 11.03
CA SER A 105 -6.65 38.51 10.09
C SER A 105 -7.92 38.19 9.28
N LEU A 106 -8.15 36.93 8.90
CA LEU A 106 -9.37 36.53 8.19
C LEU A 106 -10.61 36.76 9.04
N ARG A 107 -10.54 36.47 10.35
CA ARG A 107 -11.64 36.79 11.28
C ARG A 107 -11.91 38.28 11.35
N SER A 108 -10.86 39.10 11.41
CA SER A 108 -10.96 40.56 11.46
C SER A 108 -11.57 41.15 10.18
N VAL A 109 -11.44 40.46 9.05
CA VAL A 109 -12.05 40.87 7.77
C VAL A 109 -13.50 40.39 7.65
N TYR A 110 -13.78 39.12 7.90
CA TYR A 110 -15.08 38.53 7.54
C TYR A 110 -16.12 38.61 8.65
N ARG A 111 -15.73 38.52 9.93
CA ARG A 111 -16.69 38.57 11.04
C ARG A 111 -17.48 39.89 11.07
N PRO A 112 -16.87 41.08 10.89
CA PRO A 112 -17.63 42.34 10.83
C PRO A 112 -18.63 42.40 9.68
N GLN A 113 -18.35 41.72 8.56
CA GLN A 113 -19.33 41.63 7.47
C GLN A 113 -20.56 40.83 7.92
N VAL A 114 -20.34 39.70 8.61
CA VAL A 114 -21.45 38.91 9.19
C VAL A 114 -22.28 39.75 10.16
N GLU A 115 -21.62 40.53 11.02
CA GLU A 115 -22.29 41.45 11.95
C GLU A 115 -23.12 42.53 11.25
N ALA A 116 -22.65 43.01 10.09
CA ALA A 116 -23.37 43.97 9.26
C ALA A 116 -24.62 43.38 8.56
N GLY A 117 -24.87 42.08 8.67
CA GLY A 117 -26.09 41.44 8.19
C GLY A 117 -26.05 41.04 6.72
N VAL A 118 -24.98 40.35 6.29
CA VAL A 118 -24.94 39.74 4.94
C VAL A 118 -26.08 38.74 4.71
N SER A 119 -26.50 38.58 3.46
CA SER A 119 -27.49 37.57 3.04
C SER A 119 -27.03 36.14 3.31
N ARG A 120 -27.94 35.16 3.18
CA ARG A 120 -27.63 33.72 3.30
C ARG A 120 -26.55 33.28 2.32
N GLY A 121 -26.68 33.69 1.06
CA GLY A 121 -25.74 33.32 0.01
C GLY A 121 -24.35 33.92 0.23
N ARG A 122 -24.28 35.21 0.60
CA ARG A 122 -23.01 35.86 0.93
C ARG A 122 -22.36 35.25 2.18
N PHE A 123 -23.15 34.88 3.19
CA PHE A 123 -22.63 34.18 4.36
C PHE A 123 -22.02 32.82 3.99
N ALA A 124 -22.67 32.04 3.11
CA ALA A 124 -22.09 30.80 2.59
C ALA A 124 -20.79 31.05 1.80
N GLY A 125 -20.73 32.11 1.00
CA GLY A 125 -19.51 32.56 0.32
C GLY A 125 -18.36 32.89 1.28
N ILE A 126 -18.65 33.57 2.39
CA ILE A 126 -17.68 33.83 3.47
C ILE A 126 -17.15 32.52 4.06
N LEU A 127 -18.02 31.54 4.35
CA LEU A 127 -17.61 30.23 4.86
C LEU A 127 -16.74 29.46 3.85
N SER A 128 -17.12 29.48 2.57
CA SER A 128 -16.32 28.91 1.49
C SER A 128 -14.94 29.57 1.40
N ARG A 129 -14.87 30.90 1.57
CA ARG A 129 -13.61 31.64 1.53
C ARG A 129 -12.71 31.26 2.69
N LEU A 130 -13.23 31.25 3.93
CA LEU A 130 -12.47 30.79 5.10
C LEU A 130 -11.92 29.37 4.90
N THR A 131 -12.77 28.47 4.42
CA THR A 131 -12.38 27.08 4.20
C THR A 131 -11.28 26.97 3.14
N ARG A 132 -11.37 27.72 2.04
CA ARG A 132 -10.35 27.74 0.98
C ARG A 132 -8.98 28.18 1.50
N GLU A 133 -8.93 29.18 2.37
CA GLU A 133 -7.65 29.68 2.92
C GLU A 133 -6.96 28.64 3.82
N LEU A 134 -7.68 27.66 4.36
CA LEU A 134 -7.11 26.54 5.12
C LEU A 134 -6.41 25.51 4.22
N LEU A 135 -6.64 25.53 2.90
CA LEU A 135 -6.05 24.61 1.93
C LEU A 135 -6.11 23.16 2.39
N GLU A 136 -7.27 22.62 2.77
CA GLU A 136 -7.36 21.25 3.29
C GLU A 136 -8.65 20.54 2.87
N TRP A 137 -8.50 19.28 2.45
CA TRP A 137 -9.55 18.45 1.86
C TRP A 137 -10.58 17.87 2.83
N HIS A 138 -10.26 17.74 4.10
CA HIS A 138 -11.11 17.14 5.12
C HIS A 138 -11.76 18.18 6.04
N VAL A 139 -11.47 19.46 5.83
CA VAL A 139 -12.01 20.59 6.59
C VAL A 139 -12.91 21.47 5.72
N GLY A 140 -14.01 21.92 6.34
CA GLY A 140 -14.81 22.99 5.77
C GLY A 140 -16.15 23.25 6.41
N ALA A 141 -16.75 24.35 5.97
CA ALA A 141 -18.02 24.86 6.45
C ALA A 141 -18.94 25.23 5.27
N VAL A 142 -20.18 24.74 5.30
CA VAL A 142 -21.11 24.80 4.17
C VAL A 142 -22.53 25.10 4.63
N ASP A 143 -23.35 25.66 3.72
CA ASP A 143 -24.81 25.66 3.84
C ASP A 143 -25.36 24.50 3.01
N LEU A 144 -25.96 23.50 3.67
CA LEU A 144 -26.45 22.28 3.02
C LEU A 144 -27.58 22.55 2.01
N GLY A 145 -28.33 23.64 2.17
CA GLY A 145 -29.38 24.06 1.24
C GLY A 145 -28.83 24.72 -0.03
N ILE A 146 -27.71 25.43 0.08
CA ILE A 146 -27.01 26.01 -1.07
C ILE A 146 -26.20 24.93 -1.80
N ASP A 147 -25.54 24.05 -1.06
CA ASP A 147 -24.82 22.91 -1.62
C ASP A 147 -25.77 21.94 -2.35
N SER A 148 -27.00 21.76 -1.84
CA SER A 148 -28.07 21.01 -2.51
C SER A 148 -28.81 21.76 -3.63
N ALA A 149 -28.56 23.06 -3.84
CA ALA A 149 -29.28 23.87 -4.83
C ALA A 149 -29.09 23.37 -6.28
N MET A 150 -28.01 22.59 -6.52
CA MET A 150 -27.72 21.89 -7.77
C MET A 150 -28.36 20.48 -7.89
N GLY A 151 -29.26 20.11 -6.97
CA GLY A 151 -30.07 18.88 -7.04
C GLY A 151 -29.54 17.70 -6.22
N LEU A 152 -28.68 17.93 -5.22
CA LEU A 152 -28.24 16.88 -4.28
C LEU A 152 -29.33 16.69 -3.21
N TYR A 153 -29.87 15.48 -3.04
CA TYR A 153 -30.91 15.21 -2.04
C TYR A 153 -30.33 15.31 -0.61
N PRO A 154 -31.01 15.98 0.34
CA PRO A 154 -30.53 16.14 1.72
C PRO A 154 -30.52 14.85 2.55
N ASP A 155 -31.15 13.76 2.06
CA ASP A 155 -31.27 12.49 2.78
C ASP A 155 -29.99 11.61 2.70
N LEU A 156 -28.95 12.05 1.98
CA LEU A 156 -27.68 11.33 1.77
C LEU A 156 -26.53 11.82 2.68
N LEU A 157 -26.85 12.52 3.78
CA LEU A 157 -25.89 13.07 4.77
C LEU A 157 -25.08 12.02 5.55
N ILE A 158 -25.30 10.72 5.31
CA ILE A 158 -24.52 9.65 5.92
C ILE A 158 -23.59 9.13 4.84
N PHE A 159 -22.29 9.42 4.98
CA PHE A 159 -21.18 8.82 4.23
C PHE A 159 -21.55 7.45 3.65
N PRO A 160 -21.55 7.34 2.31
CA PRO A 160 -21.01 6.13 1.77
C PRO A 160 -20.14 6.53 0.60
N ILE A 161 -18.86 6.76 0.94
CA ILE A 161 -17.78 6.68 -0.03
C ILE A 161 -18.01 5.36 -0.78
N GLY A 162 -18.33 5.43 -2.09
CA GLY A 162 -18.65 4.25 -2.90
C GLY A 162 -20.06 4.14 -3.52
N TYR A 163 -20.89 5.19 -3.56
CA TYR A 163 -22.08 5.20 -4.43
C TYR A 163 -21.94 6.18 -5.60
N PRO A 164 -21.60 5.72 -6.82
CA PRO A 164 -21.62 6.56 -8.03
C PRO A 164 -23.03 6.79 -8.60
N ASN A 165 -24.10 6.42 -7.87
CA ASN A 165 -25.49 6.62 -8.31
C ASN A 165 -25.97 8.08 -8.12
N TYR A 166 -25.10 9.04 -8.46
CA TYR A 166 -25.41 10.46 -8.62
C TYR A 166 -25.91 10.79 -10.03
N SER A 167 -26.64 9.86 -10.64
CA SER A 167 -27.35 10.04 -11.92
C SER A 167 -28.43 11.14 -11.91
N LEU A 168 -28.56 11.87 -10.78
CA LEU A 168 -29.55 12.92 -10.56
C LEU A 168 -28.96 14.33 -10.44
N PHE A 169 -27.62 14.53 -10.49
CA PHE A 169 -27.04 15.88 -10.53
C PHE A 169 -27.47 16.60 -11.82
N ARG A 170 -28.39 17.56 -11.67
CA ARG A 170 -28.86 18.40 -12.77
C ARG A 170 -28.28 19.78 -12.58
N TYR A 171 -27.24 20.06 -13.38
CA TYR A 171 -26.68 21.39 -13.47
C TYR A 171 -27.78 22.41 -13.79
N LYS A 172 -27.83 23.51 -13.02
CA LYS A 172 -28.77 24.60 -13.23
C LYS A 172 -27.99 25.84 -13.67
N PRO A 173 -28.01 26.19 -14.96
CA PRO A 173 -27.36 27.41 -15.45
C PRO A 173 -27.88 28.66 -14.73
N GLY A 174 -26.98 29.62 -14.48
CA GLY A 174 -27.32 30.91 -13.87
C GLY A 174 -27.40 30.94 -12.35
N VAL A 175 -27.18 29.82 -11.65
CA VAL A 175 -27.03 29.81 -10.18
C VAL A 175 -25.61 30.28 -9.83
N PRO A 176 -25.42 31.38 -9.06
CA PRO A 176 -24.12 32.00 -8.77
C PRO A 176 -23.33 31.19 -7.72
N ILE A 177 -22.92 29.98 -8.09
CA ILE A 177 -22.08 29.07 -7.29
C ILE A 177 -20.86 28.71 -8.13
N ILE A 178 -19.69 28.69 -7.51
CA ILE A 178 -18.46 28.19 -8.12
C ILE A 178 -18.45 26.67 -7.98
N ASN A 179 -18.39 25.97 -9.11
CA ASN A 179 -18.25 24.53 -9.14
C ASN A 179 -16.77 24.17 -9.27
N ILE A 180 -16.21 23.60 -8.19
CA ILE A 180 -14.82 23.13 -8.15
C ILE A 180 -14.89 21.68 -7.73
N ASN A 181 -14.83 20.79 -8.72
CA ASN A 181 -15.11 19.40 -8.48
C ASN A 181 -13.94 18.54 -8.91
N ILE A 182 -13.29 17.91 -7.93
CA ILE A 182 -12.14 17.06 -8.17
C ILE A 182 -12.29 15.66 -7.58
N LEU A 183 -13.50 15.23 -7.18
CA LEU A 183 -13.60 14.02 -6.36
C LEU A 183 -14.90 13.23 -6.50
N PHE A 184 -14.92 12.24 -7.40
CA PHE A 184 -16.05 11.33 -7.74
C PHE A 184 -17.07 11.84 -8.78
N TRP A 185 -16.87 13.01 -9.37
CA TRP A 185 -17.96 13.64 -10.12
C TRP A 185 -17.65 13.86 -11.58
N ARG A 186 -18.52 13.23 -12.34
CA ARG A 186 -18.93 13.55 -13.69
C ARG A 186 -18.85 15.06 -13.99
N THR A 187 -17.97 15.47 -14.91
CA THR A 187 -17.89 16.85 -15.40
C THR A 187 -19.15 17.21 -16.18
N ASN A 188 -19.94 18.16 -15.68
CA ASN A 188 -21.10 18.73 -16.38
C ASN A 188 -20.72 19.48 -17.68
N PHE A 189 -19.43 19.49 -18.03
CA PHE A 189 -18.91 20.00 -19.28
C PHE A 189 -18.88 18.95 -20.39
N GLY A 190 -18.93 17.65 -20.10
CA GLY A 190 -18.78 16.60 -21.12
C GLY A 190 -17.37 16.44 -21.70
N ALA A 191 -16.38 17.13 -21.13
CA ALA A 191 -14.97 16.99 -21.46
C ALA A 191 -14.11 17.04 -20.18
N GLY A 192 -13.06 16.22 -20.15
CA GLY A 192 -12.03 16.23 -19.12
C GLY A 192 -10.96 17.26 -19.46
N LEU A 193 -10.62 18.09 -18.48
CA LEU A 193 -9.62 19.14 -18.61
C LEU A 193 -8.38 18.80 -17.78
N THR A 194 -7.21 19.21 -18.26
CA THR A 194 -5.93 19.10 -17.57
C THR A 194 -5.16 20.42 -17.67
N LEU A 195 -4.31 20.71 -16.69
CA LEU A 195 -3.50 21.93 -16.64
C LEU A 195 -2.08 21.63 -17.12
N LEU A 196 -1.60 22.37 -18.11
CA LEU A 196 -0.21 22.32 -18.59
C LEU A 196 0.70 23.23 -17.75
N ASP A 197 2.01 23.03 -17.84
CA ASP A 197 3.02 23.75 -17.01
C ASP A 197 3.03 25.27 -17.26
N ASP A 198 2.64 25.70 -18.46
CA ASP A 198 2.50 27.11 -18.82
C ASP A 198 1.18 27.75 -18.33
N GLY A 199 0.33 26.96 -17.66
CA GLY A 199 -0.99 27.38 -17.17
C GLY A 199 -2.12 27.22 -18.19
N THR A 200 -1.85 26.63 -19.35
CA THR A 200 -2.85 26.33 -20.38
C THR A 200 -3.81 25.24 -19.90
N ILE A 201 -5.11 25.44 -20.12
CA ILE A 201 -6.16 24.46 -19.79
C ILE A 201 -6.50 23.67 -21.05
N MET A 202 -6.11 22.41 -21.09
CA MET A 202 -6.25 21.55 -22.26
C MET A 202 -7.37 20.52 -22.08
N VAL A 203 -8.14 20.28 -23.13
CA VAL A 203 -9.07 19.16 -23.23
C VAL A 203 -8.26 17.88 -23.49
N TYR A 204 -8.31 16.91 -22.58
CA TYR A 204 -7.62 15.63 -22.75
C TYR A 204 -8.56 14.47 -23.12
N ASN A 205 -9.83 14.57 -22.74
CA ASN A 205 -10.85 13.56 -23.02
C ASN A 205 -12.20 14.24 -23.29
N VAL A 206 -13.04 13.64 -24.13
CA VAL A 206 -14.31 14.23 -24.55
C VAL A 206 -15.34 13.14 -24.85
N ILE A 207 -16.60 13.38 -24.50
CA ILE A 207 -17.70 12.49 -24.91
C ILE A 207 -17.90 12.53 -26.43
N PRO A 208 -18.41 11.44 -27.03
CA PRO A 208 -18.84 11.46 -28.42
C PRO A 208 -19.88 12.55 -28.68
N ASN A 209 -19.80 13.22 -29.84
CA ASN A 209 -20.76 14.25 -30.28
C ASN A 209 -20.94 15.42 -29.30
N HIS A 210 -19.86 15.84 -28.64
CA HIS A 210 -19.87 16.99 -27.75
C HIS A 210 -20.49 18.25 -28.42
N PRO A 211 -21.39 19.02 -27.75
CA PRO A 211 -22.13 20.12 -28.38
C PRO A 211 -21.27 21.25 -28.97
N LEU A 212 -20.07 21.45 -28.42
CA LEU A 212 -19.09 22.43 -28.94
C LEU A 212 -18.10 21.83 -29.95
N SER A 213 -18.31 20.56 -30.35
CA SER A 213 -17.40 19.80 -31.20
C SER A 213 -15.96 19.82 -30.68
N LEU A 214 -15.77 19.69 -29.36
CA LEU A 214 -14.45 19.61 -28.73
C LEU A 214 -13.74 18.33 -29.14
N GLN A 215 -12.42 18.39 -29.18
CA GLN A 215 -11.54 17.24 -29.39
C GLN A 215 -10.35 17.31 -28.42
N PRO A 216 -9.70 16.16 -28.13
CA PRO A 216 -8.43 16.15 -27.40
C PRO A 216 -7.41 17.10 -28.04
N GLY A 217 -6.73 17.88 -27.20
CA GLY A 217 -5.78 18.93 -27.59
C GLY A 217 -6.39 20.33 -27.73
N ASP A 218 -7.72 20.51 -27.78
CA ASP A 218 -8.31 21.85 -27.75
C ASP A 218 -7.96 22.57 -26.43
N ILE A 219 -7.86 23.91 -26.46
CA ILE A 219 -7.52 24.74 -25.29
C ILE A 219 -8.72 25.58 -24.87
N ILE A 220 -9.03 25.60 -23.57
CA ILE A 220 -10.01 26.49 -22.95
C ILE A 220 -9.30 27.73 -22.45
N LEU A 221 -9.63 28.91 -23.01
CA LEU A 221 -9.04 30.18 -22.59
C LEU A 221 -9.78 30.79 -21.40
N GLY A 222 -11.11 30.76 -21.43
CA GLY A 222 -11.96 31.42 -20.47
C GLY A 222 -13.35 31.68 -21.02
N TYR A 223 -13.98 32.73 -20.51
CA TYR A 223 -15.36 33.05 -20.82
C TYR A 223 -15.52 34.55 -21.10
N ASP A 224 -16.41 34.89 -22.03
CA ASP A 224 -16.76 36.27 -22.37
C ASP A 224 -15.55 37.17 -22.70
N GLY A 225 -14.51 36.59 -23.32
CA GLY A 225 -13.26 37.28 -23.65
C GLY A 225 -12.29 37.46 -22.48
N ILE A 226 -12.59 36.91 -21.30
CA ILE A 226 -11.79 37.04 -20.08
C ILE A 226 -11.16 35.68 -19.73
N PRO A 227 -9.83 35.63 -19.52
CA PRO A 227 -9.15 34.39 -19.14
C PRO A 227 -9.72 33.77 -17.86
N TRP A 228 -9.87 32.43 -17.83
CA TRP A 228 -10.42 31.72 -16.67
C TRP A 228 -9.66 32.03 -15.37
N LYS A 229 -8.32 32.09 -15.45
CA LYS A 229 -7.45 32.43 -14.30
C LYS A 229 -7.82 33.77 -13.66
N GLN A 230 -8.26 34.74 -14.46
CA GLN A 230 -8.72 36.03 -13.95
C GLN A 230 -10.14 35.90 -13.39
N LEU A 231 -11.06 35.29 -14.15
CA LEU A 231 -12.46 35.13 -13.74
C LEU A 231 -12.61 34.40 -12.42
N ILE A 232 -11.92 33.27 -12.23
CA ILE A 232 -12.05 32.48 -11.01
C ILE A 232 -11.61 33.24 -9.77
N LYS A 233 -10.59 34.11 -9.89
CA LYS A 233 -10.19 35.03 -8.83
C LYS A 233 -11.28 36.06 -8.55
N GLU A 234 -11.88 36.65 -9.59
CA GLU A 234 -12.98 37.61 -9.43
C GLU A 234 -14.21 36.97 -8.76
N LEU A 235 -14.54 35.71 -9.08
CA LEU A 235 -15.63 34.98 -8.44
C LEU A 235 -15.35 34.75 -6.94
N PHE A 236 -14.11 34.39 -6.57
CA PHE A 236 -13.72 34.26 -5.17
C PHE A 236 -13.72 35.60 -4.41
N ASP A 237 -13.34 36.68 -5.08
CA ASP A 237 -13.33 38.03 -4.50
C ASP A 237 -14.76 38.60 -4.38
N ALA A 238 -15.70 38.09 -5.18
CA ALA A 238 -17.13 38.40 -5.11
C ALA A 238 -17.93 37.52 -4.13
N GLU A 239 -17.25 36.70 -3.31
CA GLU A 239 -17.87 35.87 -2.27
C GLU A 239 -18.95 34.91 -2.81
N LEU A 240 -18.76 34.35 -4.00
CA LEU A 240 -19.65 33.29 -4.47
C LEU A 240 -19.44 32.03 -3.60
N PRO A 241 -20.52 31.35 -3.18
CA PRO A 241 -20.42 30.04 -2.56
C PRO A 241 -19.69 29.05 -3.47
N ILE A 242 -18.85 28.21 -2.88
CA ILE A 242 -18.20 27.08 -3.57
C ILE A 242 -19.03 25.83 -3.31
N LEU A 243 -19.34 25.07 -4.37
CA LEU A 243 -19.99 23.77 -4.26
C LEU A 243 -18.98 22.76 -3.67
N SER A 244 -19.30 22.21 -2.51
CA SER A 244 -18.48 21.21 -1.79
C SER A 244 -18.82 19.75 -2.14
N SER A 245 -19.82 19.54 -3.00
CA SER A 245 -20.26 18.22 -3.46
C SER A 245 -20.72 17.29 -2.33
N GLY A 246 -21.34 17.82 -1.28
CA GLY A 246 -21.93 17.03 -0.18
C GLY A 246 -20.92 16.46 0.81
N CYS A 247 -19.62 16.58 0.55
CA CYS A 247 -18.57 16.28 1.51
C CYS A 247 -17.97 17.62 1.91
N VAL A 248 -18.19 18.01 3.16
CA VAL A 248 -17.69 19.20 3.87
C VAL A 248 -16.22 19.60 3.69
N GLY A 249 -15.44 18.79 3.00
CA GLY A 249 -14.09 19.09 2.58
C GLY A 249 -14.04 20.07 1.41
N ASN A 250 -13.11 21.02 1.45
CA ASN A 250 -12.84 21.83 0.27
C ASN A 250 -11.76 21.17 -0.57
N TRP A 251 -12.24 20.40 -1.54
CA TRP A 251 -11.45 19.66 -2.51
C TRP A 251 -10.79 20.62 -3.50
N LEU A 252 -9.96 21.53 -3.01
CA LEU A 252 -9.15 22.40 -3.85
C LEU A 252 -7.75 21.81 -3.95
N GLY A 253 -7.22 21.29 -2.87
CA GLY A 253 -5.85 20.80 -2.80
C GLY A 253 -5.31 21.14 -1.43
N SER A 254 -4.42 20.32 -0.90
CA SER A 254 -3.77 20.60 0.36
C SER A 254 -2.46 21.37 0.20
N THR A 255 -2.08 21.69 -1.03
CA THR A 255 -0.95 22.55 -1.41
C THR A 255 -1.44 23.65 -2.33
N VAL A 256 -0.66 24.73 -2.48
CA VAL A 256 -0.99 25.83 -3.40
C VAL A 256 -1.03 25.33 -4.84
N GLU A 257 -0.11 24.44 -5.21
CA GLU A 257 0.01 23.83 -6.52
C GLU A 257 -1.23 22.97 -6.84
N ALA A 258 -1.63 22.08 -5.93
CA ALA A 258 -2.84 21.27 -6.08
C ALA A 258 -4.11 22.13 -6.13
N ALA A 259 -4.22 23.13 -5.24
CA ALA A 259 -5.30 24.12 -5.22
C ALA A 259 -5.44 24.84 -6.56
N ASN A 260 -4.33 25.27 -7.15
CA ASN A 260 -4.32 25.90 -8.46
C ASN A 260 -4.72 24.92 -9.56
N HIS A 261 -4.19 23.70 -9.56
CA HIS A 261 -4.53 22.66 -10.54
C HIS A 261 -6.05 22.40 -10.55
N ALA A 262 -6.63 22.07 -9.40
CA ALA A 262 -8.07 21.82 -9.24
C ALA A 262 -8.94 23.00 -9.70
N THR A 263 -8.55 24.22 -9.31
CA THR A 263 -9.28 25.44 -9.67
C THR A 263 -9.26 25.69 -11.17
N MET A 264 -8.11 25.47 -11.82
CA MET A 264 -7.95 25.71 -13.26
C MET A 264 -8.69 24.69 -14.11
N ILE A 265 -8.59 23.39 -13.78
CA ILE A 265 -9.29 22.34 -14.53
C ILE A 265 -10.82 22.38 -14.33
N SER A 266 -11.30 23.12 -13.31
CA SER A 266 -12.73 23.36 -13.09
C SER A 266 -13.34 24.40 -14.04
N ALA A 267 -12.57 24.99 -14.96
CA ALA A 267 -13.05 25.96 -15.94
C ALA A 267 -14.34 25.49 -16.61
N GLY A 268 -14.30 24.29 -17.20
CA GLY A 268 -15.42 23.70 -17.91
C GLY A 268 -16.69 23.55 -17.07
N MET A 269 -16.63 23.53 -15.74
CA MET A 269 -17.78 23.24 -14.89
C MET A 269 -18.66 24.46 -14.57
N ASN A 270 -18.17 25.64 -14.90
CA ASN A 270 -18.76 26.94 -14.53
C ASN A 270 -19.47 27.64 -15.70
N TRP A 271 -19.65 26.93 -16.82
CA TRP A 271 -20.17 27.50 -18.07
C TRP A 271 -21.53 28.20 -17.96
N GLY A 272 -22.40 27.78 -17.04
CA GLY A 272 -23.72 28.37 -16.85
C GLY A 272 -23.71 29.76 -16.22
N LEU A 273 -22.56 30.24 -15.76
CA LEU A 273 -22.38 31.60 -15.25
C LEU A 273 -22.13 32.63 -16.38
N PHE A 274 -21.70 32.19 -17.57
CA PHE A 274 -21.13 33.06 -18.61
C PHE A 274 -21.74 32.82 -19.99
N ASP A 275 -21.80 33.83 -20.86
CA ASP A 275 -22.54 33.76 -22.13
C ASP A 275 -21.81 32.98 -23.21
N THR A 276 -20.49 33.11 -23.26
CA THR A 276 -19.62 32.50 -24.25
C THR A 276 -18.42 31.85 -23.59
N ILE A 277 -17.97 30.74 -24.18
CA ILE A 277 -16.71 30.07 -23.83
C ILE A 277 -15.74 30.18 -25.01
N ASP A 278 -14.50 30.53 -24.69
CA ASP A 278 -13.45 30.78 -25.68
C ASP A 278 -12.54 29.56 -25.81
N VAL A 279 -12.51 28.97 -27.01
CA VAL A 279 -11.81 27.71 -27.28
C VAL A 279 -10.84 27.89 -28.44
N VAL A 280 -9.57 27.51 -28.26
CA VAL A 280 -8.62 27.37 -29.38
C VAL A 280 -8.68 25.95 -29.91
N LYS A 281 -9.02 25.81 -31.19
CA LYS A 281 -9.13 24.49 -31.84
C LYS A 281 -7.75 23.93 -32.15
N TYR A 282 -7.47 22.70 -31.71
CA TYR A 282 -6.18 22.06 -31.96
C TYR A 282 -5.85 21.93 -33.45
N SER A 283 -6.85 21.58 -34.27
CA SER A 283 -6.68 21.26 -35.70
C SER A 283 -6.49 22.50 -36.58
N THR A 284 -7.19 23.60 -36.29
CA THR A 284 -7.13 24.82 -37.12
C THR A 284 -6.32 25.95 -36.50
N LYS A 285 -6.07 25.89 -35.19
CA LYS A 285 -5.47 26.95 -34.36
C LYS A 285 -6.33 28.22 -34.24
N ASP A 286 -7.56 28.19 -34.74
CA ASP A 286 -8.50 29.31 -34.61
C ASP A 286 -9.05 29.39 -33.19
N THR A 287 -9.26 30.61 -32.71
CA THR A 287 -10.09 30.88 -31.54
C THR A 287 -11.56 30.94 -31.95
N VAL A 288 -12.40 30.13 -31.31
CA VAL A 288 -13.84 30.09 -31.53
C VAL A 288 -14.56 30.46 -30.23
N HIS A 289 -15.51 31.38 -30.34
CA HIS A 289 -16.35 31.86 -29.24
C HIS A 289 -17.70 31.16 -29.30
N TYR A 290 -17.90 30.13 -28.47
CA TYR A 290 -19.13 29.35 -28.47
C TYR A 290 -20.14 29.90 -27.47
N PRO A 291 -21.43 30.04 -27.84
CA PRO A 291 -22.46 30.33 -26.85
C PRO A 291 -22.62 29.15 -25.88
N THR A 292 -22.51 29.40 -24.57
CA THR A 292 -22.61 28.35 -23.54
C THR A 292 -24.00 27.70 -23.50
N SER A 293 -25.02 28.35 -24.07
CA SER A 293 -26.35 27.77 -24.24
C SER A 293 -26.37 26.46 -25.04
N LEU A 294 -25.34 26.20 -25.85
CA LEU A 294 -25.17 24.90 -26.54
C LEU A 294 -24.95 23.74 -25.55
N LEU A 295 -24.44 24.00 -24.36
CA LEU A 295 -24.19 22.99 -23.33
C LEU A 295 -25.47 22.62 -22.55
N ASN A 296 -26.57 23.34 -22.73
CA ASN A 296 -27.86 23.03 -22.10
C ASN A 296 -28.42 21.66 -22.49
N SER A 297 -27.96 21.09 -23.61
CA SER A 297 -28.35 19.73 -24.04
C SER A 297 -27.55 18.62 -23.36
N LEU A 298 -26.47 18.94 -22.64
CA LEU A 298 -25.73 17.93 -21.88
C LEU A 298 -26.62 17.39 -20.76
N ALA A 299 -26.74 16.07 -20.71
CA ALA A 299 -27.50 15.35 -19.71
C ALA A 299 -26.63 14.23 -19.12
N PRO A 300 -26.87 13.82 -17.87
CA PRO A 300 -26.15 12.72 -17.25
C PRO A 300 -26.40 11.39 -18.00
N PRO A 301 -25.48 10.42 -17.91
CA PRO A 301 -24.26 10.44 -17.10
C PRO A 301 -23.16 11.30 -17.75
N TYR A 302 -22.61 12.27 -17.03
CA TYR A 302 -21.46 13.02 -17.52
C TYR A 302 -20.14 12.25 -17.36
N LEU A 303 -19.12 12.65 -18.11
CA LEU A 303 -17.80 12.03 -18.17
C LEU A 303 -17.06 12.13 -16.82
N ILE A 304 -16.48 11.04 -16.33
CA ILE A 304 -15.58 11.07 -15.16
C ILE A 304 -14.17 11.44 -15.64
N ALA A 305 -13.64 12.55 -15.14
CA ALA A 305 -12.33 13.06 -15.55
C ALA A 305 -11.27 12.72 -14.49
N THR A 306 -10.46 11.69 -14.77
CA THR A 306 -9.39 11.19 -13.89
C THR A 306 -7.98 11.62 -14.32
N GLU A 307 -7.82 12.41 -15.39
CA GLU A 307 -6.52 12.67 -16.03
C GLU A 307 -5.71 11.39 -16.38
N GLN A 308 -6.33 10.21 -16.28
CA GLN A 308 -5.83 8.93 -16.77
C GLN A 308 -6.38 8.71 -18.17
N MET A 309 -5.53 8.29 -19.10
CA MET A 309 -5.93 7.96 -20.47
C MET A 309 -5.93 6.45 -20.70
N PRO A 310 -6.72 5.94 -21.67
CA PRO A 310 -6.66 4.54 -22.05
C PRO A 310 -5.25 4.08 -22.48
N VAL A 311 -4.85 2.92 -21.97
CA VAL A 311 -3.57 2.26 -22.28
C VAL A 311 -3.86 0.98 -23.03
N ASN A 312 -3.28 0.84 -24.22
CA ASN A 312 -3.51 -0.32 -25.08
C ASN A 312 -3.13 -1.63 -24.37
N GLY A 313 -4.00 -2.65 -24.45
CA GLY A 313 -3.83 -3.95 -23.79
C GLY A 313 -4.36 -4.00 -22.35
N VAL A 314 -4.71 -2.86 -21.76
CA VAL A 314 -5.21 -2.77 -20.39
C VAL A 314 -6.67 -2.27 -20.44
N PRO A 315 -7.65 -3.05 -19.93
CA PRO A 315 -9.02 -2.56 -19.82
C PRO A 315 -9.05 -1.28 -18.98
N PHE A 316 -9.70 -0.23 -19.49
CA PHE A 316 -9.94 0.98 -18.69
C PHE A 316 -11.02 0.67 -17.63
N PRO A 317 -10.92 1.23 -16.40
CA PRO A 317 -11.86 0.90 -15.34
C PRO A 317 -13.29 1.37 -15.69
N ASP A 318 -14.28 0.54 -15.37
CA ASP A 318 -15.70 0.81 -15.59
C ASP A 318 -16.27 1.61 -14.40
N LEU A 319 -15.92 2.88 -14.39
CA LEU A 319 -16.24 3.81 -13.31
C LEU A 319 -17.76 4.05 -13.18
N ASP A 320 -18.51 3.87 -14.26
CA ASP A 320 -19.97 4.00 -14.26
C ASP A 320 -20.67 2.91 -13.45
N HIS A 321 -20.05 1.72 -13.37
CA HIS A 321 -20.55 0.59 -12.60
C HIS A 321 -19.73 0.33 -11.33
N ASN A 322 -19.05 1.36 -10.81
CA ASN A 322 -18.27 1.31 -9.57
C ASN A 322 -17.09 0.32 -9.59
N LYS A 323 -16.53 0.01 -10.78
CA LYS A 323 -15.30 -0.77 -10.91
C LYS A 323 -14.11 0.17 -10.90
N LEU A 324 -13.72 0.57 -9.69
CA LEU A 324 -12.70 1.61 -9.44
C LEU A 324 -11.27 1.14 -9.71
N LEU A 325 -11.08 -0.15 -10.01
CA LEU A 325 -9.79 -0.77 -10.26
C LEU A 325 -9.89 -1.68 -11.48
N SER A 326 -8.86 -1.67 -12.31
CA SER A 326 -8.68 -2.60 -13.44
C SER A 326 -7.21 -2.80 -13.72
N TRP A 327 -6.85 -3.93 -14.32
CA TRP A 327 -5.47 -4.28 -14.59
C TRP A 327 -5.33 -5.11 -15.86
N GLY A 328 -4.10 -5.18 -16.37
CA GLY A 328 -3.76 -5.92 -17.58
C GLY A 328 -2.29 -5.78 -17.91
N ILE A 329 -1.92 -6.20 -19.13
CA ILE A 329 -0.55 -6.10 -19.63
C ILE A 329 -0.53 -5.05 -20.73
N VAL A 330 0.42 -4.11 -20.65
CA VAL A 330 0.60 -3.10 -21.71
C VAL A 330 0.97 -3.80 -23.02
N GLN A 331 0.21 -3.52 -24.09
CA GLN A 331 0.31 -4.23 -25.36
C GLN A 331 1.75 -4.21 -25.91
N GLY A 332 2.24 -5.38 -26.30
CA GLY A 332 3.58 -5.54 -26.88
C GLY A 332 4.72 -5.50 -25.85
N THR A 333 4.41 -5.52 -24.56
CA THR A 333 5.39 -5.54 -23.46
C THR A 333 5.12 -6.69 -22.49
N ASN A 334 5.99 -6.88 -21.51
CA ASN A 334 5.72 -7.71 -20.32
C ASN A 334 5.56 -6.85 -19.05
N VAL A 335 4.95 -5.67 -19.20
CA VAL A 335 4.72 -4.72 -18.11
C VAL A 335 3.27 -4.81 -17.68
N GLY A 336 3.05 -5.14 -16.41
CA GLY A 336 1.72 -5.08 -15.81
C GLY A 336 1.31 -3.65 -15.53
N TYR A 337 0.03 -3.34 -15.69
CA TYR A 337 -0.52 -2.01 -15.43
C TYR A 337 -1.76 -2.15 -14.54
N ILE A 338 -1.86 -1.29 -13.52
CA ILE A 338 -3.03 -1.19 -12.65
C ILE A 338 -3.53 0.24 -12.67
N TYR A 339 -4.78 0.44 -13.12
CA TYR A 339 -5.54 1.65 -12.81
C TYR A 339 -6.10 1.53 -11.41
N GLY A 340 -5.63 2.34 -10.46
CA GLY A 340 -6.14 2.37 -9.09
C GLY A 340 -6.80 3.71 -8.79
N TRP A 341 -8.11 3.83 -9.02
CA TRP A 341 -8.78 5.11 -8.87
C TRP A 341 -9.02 5.51 -7.42
N ASP A 342 -9.20 4.60 -6.48
CA ASP A 342 -9.60 4.96 -5.10
C ASP A 342 -9.23 3.86 -4.10
N TRP A 343 -9.15 4.19 -2.81
CA TRP A 343 -9.05 3.26 -1.68
C TRP A 343 -10.33 3.22 -0.85
N SER A 344 -11.46 3.65 -1.40
CA SER A 344 -12.75 3.41 -0.77
C SER A 344 -13.25 1.99 -1.02
N GLY A 345 -13.92 1.46 -0.01
CA GLY A 345 -14.61 0.19 -0.11
C GLY A 345 -15.96 0.56 -0.65
N ASN A 346 -16.34 0.00 -1.79
CA ASN A 346 -17.78 -0.16 -2.02
C ASN A 346 -18.38 -0.93 -0.82
N PRO A 347 -19.70 -0.91 -0.59
CA PRO A 347 -20.32 -1.65 0.51
C PRO A 347 -19.99 -3.17 0.58
N TRP A 348 -19.25 -3.69 -0.39
CA TRP A 348 -18.81 -5.08 -0.54
C TRP A 348 -17.30 -5.30 -0.32
N GLY A 349 -16.50 -4.24 -0.07
CA GLY A 349 -15.06 -4.35 0.22
C GLY A 349 -14.18 -4.74 -0.98
N GLU A 350 -14.66 -4.57 -2.21
CA GLU A 350 -13.99 -5.08 -3.41
C GLU A 350 -12.62 -4.44 -3.67
N THR A 351 -12.41 -3.14 -3.43
CA THR A 351 -11.12 -2.50 -3.72
C THR A 351 -9.95 -3.14 -2.96
N LYS A 352 -10.18 -3.52 -1.70
CA LYS A 352 -9.18 -4.22 -0.87
C LYS A 352 -8.78 -5.56 -1.51
N THR A 353 -9.77 -6.37 -1.89
CA THR A 353 -9.52 -7.69 -2.48
C THR A 353 -8.96 -7.58 -3.89
N LEU A 354 -9.43 -6.61 -4.68
CA LEU A 354 -9.06 -6.44 -6.09
C LEU A 354 -7.62 -5.96 -6.28
N PHE A 355 -7.10 -5.04 -5.45
CA PHE A 355 -5.71 -4.60 -5.60
C PHE A 355 -4.72 -5.74 -5.30
N GLY A 356 -4.95 -6.46 -4.19
CA GLY A 356 -4.16 -7.65 -3.86
C GLY A 356 -4.25 -8.74 -4.93
N GLN A 357 -5.44 -8.93 -5.52
CA GLN A 357 -5.65 -9.87 -6.63
C GLN A 357 -4.93 -9.43 -7.90
N ALA A 358 -5.02 -8.15 -8.28
CA ALA A 358 -4.36 -7.60 -9.47
C ALA A 358 -2.84 -7.79 -9.40
N VAL A 359 -2.24 -7.46 -8.24
CA VAL A 359 -0.81 -7.70 -7.99
C VAL A 359 -0.49 -9.19 -8.06
N TYR A 360 -1.32 -10.05 -7.45
CA TYR A 360 -1.13 -11.49 -7.50
C TYR A 360 -1.19 -12.05 -8.93
N ASP A 361 -2.20 -11.68 -9.71
CA ASP A 361 -2.38 -12.15 -11.10
C ASP A 361 -1.20 -11.73 -11.96
N LEU A 362 -0.79 -10.45 -11.90
CA LEU A 362 0.31 -9.93 -12.70
C LEU A 362 1.64 -10.62 -12.35
N ILE A 363 1.93 -10.82 -11.06
CA ILE A 363 3.20 -11.43 -10.62
C ILE A 363 3.21 -12.95 -10.86
N HIS A 364 2.16 -13.68 -10.46
CA HIS A 364 2.18 -15.14 -10.40
C HIS A 364 1.57 -15.83 -11.61
N GLN A 365 0.60 -15.21 -12.28
CA GLN A 365 -0.03 -15.82 -13.46
C GLN A 365 0.60 -15.30 -14.75
N HIS A 366 0.97 -14.01 -14.77
CA HIS A 366 1.53 -13.37 -15.95
C HIS A 366 3.06 -13.23 -15.94
N HIS A 367 3.71 -13.37 -14.77
CA HIS A 367 5.17 -13.25 -14.62
C HIS A 367 5.71 -11.95 -15.24
N VAL A 368 5.06 -10.83 -14.91
CA VAL A 368 5.44 -9.51 -15.43
C VAL A 368 6.84 -9.11 -14.99
N GLN A 369 7.57 -8.41 -15.87
CA GLN A 369 8.92 -7.92 -15.63
C GLN A 369 8.96 -6.51 -15.03
N ALA A 370 7.80 -5.85 -14.90
CA ALA A 370 7.65 -4.58 -14.21
C ALA A 370 6.16 -4.31 -13.95
N LEU A 371 5.89 -3.36 -13.07
CA LEU A 371 4.55 -2.85 -12.79
C LEU A 371 4.48 -1.34 -13.02
N ILE A 372 3.35 -0.88 -13.55
CA ILE A 372 2.93 0.53 -13.50
C ILE A 372 1.68 0.61 -12.63
N LEU A 373 1.75 1.38 -11.55
CA LEU A 373 0.66 1.67 -10.63
C LEU A 373 0.18 3.10 -10.89
N ASP A 374 -1.00 3.27 -11.50
CA ASP A 374 -1.53 4.59 -11.84
C ASP A 374 -2.52 5.08 -10.78
N PHE A 375 -2.05 6.02 -9.95
CA PHE A 375 -2.78 6.64 -8.84
C PHE A 375 -2.96 8.15 -9.03
N ARG A 376 -2.81 8.69 -10.25
CA ARG A 376 -2.75 10.13 -10.54
C ARG A 376 -3.95 10.95 -10.02
N THR A 377 -5.10 10.32 -9.90
CA THR A 377 -6.35 10.89 -9.35
C THR A 377 -6.93 10.02 -8.24
N ASN A 378 -6.08 9.42 -7.40
CA ASN A 378 -6.56 8.61 -6.29
C ASN A 378 -6.98 9.48 -5.11
N PRO A 379 -8.28 9.65 -4.83
CA PRO A 379 -8.72 10.66 -3.90
C PRO A 379 -8.66 10.22 -2.43
N GLY A 380 -8.23 9.00 -2.14
CA GLY A 380 -8.07 8.51 -0.78
C GLY A 380 -8.97 7.35 -0.42
N GLY A 381 -9.60 7.37 0.75
CA GLY A 381 -10.30 6.22 1.32
C GLY A 381 -9.52 5.61 2.50
N TRP A 382 -9.50 4.29 2.60
CA TRP A 382 -8.91 3.57 3.73
C TRP A 382 -7.53 3.02 3.36
N PRO A 383 -6.44 3.47 4.01
CA PRO A 383 -5.08 3.12 3.57
C PRO A 383 -4.79 1.61 3.69
N GLU A 384 -5.48 0.91 4.58
CA GLU A 384 -5.37 -0.54 4.78
C GLU A 384 -5.86 -1.37 3.58
N PHE A 385 -6.58 -0.78 2.62
CA PHE A 385 -7.03 -1.49 1.42
C PHE A 385 -5.90 -1.77 0.43
N ALA A 386 -4.75 -1.10 0.57
CA ALA A 386 -3.55 -1.41 -0.18
C ALA A 386 -2.75 -2.59 0.40
N ASN A 387 -3.03 -3.01 1.65
CA ASN A 387 -2.15 -3.90 2.42
C ASN A 387 -1.92 -5.26 1.77
N ASP A 388 -2.96 -5.88 1.19
CA ASP A 388 -2.83 -7.20 0.57
C ASP A 388 -1.92 -7.17 -0.67
N GLY A 389 -1.97 -6.07 -1.44
CA GLY A 389 -1.05 -5.83 -2.54
C GLY A 389 0.35 -5.48 -2.05
N PHE A 390 0.48 -4.61 -1.04
CA PHE A 390 1.78 -4.23 -0.48
C PHE A 390 2.50 -5.41 0.18
N ALA A 391 1.78 -6.33 0.81
CA ALA A 391 2.34 -7.58 1.33
C ALA A 391 2.98 -8.46 0.25
N ARG A 392 2.64 -8.26 -1.03
CA ARG A 392 3.21 -8.99 -2.19
C ARG A 392 4.32 -8.24 -2.90
N LEU A 393 4.41 -6.94 -2.68
CA LEU A 393 5.44 -6.08 -3.26
C LEU A 393 6.63 -5.97 -2.31
N PHE A 394 6.38 -5.76 -1.01
CA PHE A 394 7.41 -5.49 -0.02
C PHE A 394 7.91 -6.72 0.72
N ASN A 395 9.20 -6.72 1.07
CA ASN A 395 9.79 -7.63 2.06
C ASN A 395 9.84 -7.07 3.51
N PHE A 396 9.30 -5.89 3.76
CA PHE A 396 9.13 -5.30 5.10
C PHE A 396 7.90 -4.40 5.14
N ASP A 397 7.32 -4.18 6.31
CA ASP A 397 6.25 -3.20 6.48
C ASP A 397 6.85 -1.79 6.73
N PRO A 398 6.62 -0.80 5.85
CA PRO A 398 7.13 0.56 6.03
C PRO A 398 6.32 1.40 7.03
N THR A 399 5.19 0.89 7.56
CA THR A 399 4.27 1.64 8.43
C THR A 399 4.94 2.27 9.67
N PRO A 400 5.94 1.66 10.33
CA PRO A 400 6.67 2.30 11.44
C PRO A 400 7.38 3.63 11.10
N ASN A 401 7.52 3.97 9.81
CA ASN A 401 8.17 5.19 9.35
C ASN A 401 7.31 6.46 9.50
N TYR A 402 6.09 6.36 10.04
CA TYR A 402 5.25 7.52 10.33
C TYR A 402 4.44 7.34 11.62
N SER A 403 3.88 8.43 12.11
CA SER A 403 3.07 8.51 13.33
C SER A 403 1.82 9.36 13.09
N GLN A 404 0.78 9.11 13.89
CA GLN A 404 -0.38 10.01 13.95
C GLN A 404 -0.07 11.14 14.93
N ALA A 405 -0.13 12.38 14.48
CA ALA A 405 0.06 13.55 15.33
C ALA A 405 -1.30 14.17 15.63
N ILE A 406 -1.77 14.03 16.86
CA ILE A 406 -3.05 14.58 17.31
C ILE A 406 -2.81 15.92 17.99
N ARG A 407 -3.52 16.96 17.56
CA ARG A 407 -3.36 18.30 18.09
C ARG A 407 -3.89 18.38 19.52
N VAL A 408 -3.08 18.97 20.40
CA VAL A 408 -3.49 19.31 21.76
C VAL A 408 -4.34 20.56 21.69
N ARG A 409 -5.58 20.48 22.20
CA ARG A 409 -6.52 21.60 22.13
C ARG A 409 -5.98 22.81 22.91
N GLY A 410 -5.88 23.96 22.25
CA GLY A 410 -5.38 25.19 22.85
C GLY A 410 -4.86 26.20 21.82
N THR A 411 -4.27 27.30 22.31
CA THR A 411 -3.78 28.41 21.48
C THR A 411 -2.44 28.15 20.81
N ASP A 412 -1.70 27.13 21.25
CA ASP A 412 -0.47 26.70 20.56
C ASP A 412 -0.86 25.79 19.39
N HIS A 413 -0.79 26.31 18.18
CA HIS A 413 -1.12 25.59 16.95
C HIS A 413 -0.12 24.45 16.64
N PHE A 414 1.00 24.37 17.35
CA PHE A 414 2.08 23.39 17.13
C PHE A 414 2.26 22.39 18.28
N ALA A 415 1.37 22.38 19.26
CA ALA A 415 1.36 21.38 20.33
C ALA A 415 0.66 20.10 19.87
N PHE A 416 1.41 19.00 19.70
CA PHE A 416 0.88 17.69 19.26
C PHE A 416 1.29 16.55 20.19
N THR A 417 0.45 15.51 20.24
CA THR A 417 0.77 14.20 20.80
C THR A 417 1.00 13.21 19.65
N LEU A 418 2.17 12.56 19.63
CA LEU A 418 2.49 11.53 18.64
C LEU A 418 2.02 10.16 19.12
N LEU A 419 1.23 9.49 18.29
CA LEU A 419 0.73 8.13 18.49
C LEU A 419 1.32 7.21 17.41
N PRO A 420 1.49 5.91 17.70
CA PRO A 420 1.85 4.94 16.67
C PRO A 420 0.78 4.89 15.56
N PRO A 421 1.12 4.39 14.37
CA PRO A 421 0.13 4.07 13.35
C PRO A 421 -0.98 3.14 13.87
N LEU A 422 -2.16 3.21 13.25
CA LEU A 422 -3.24 2.27 13.54
C LEU A 422 -2.84 0.85 13.12
N ALA A 423 -3.24 -0.14 13.92
CA ALA A 423 -2.83 -1.54 13.72
C ALA A 423 -3.31 -2.11 12.38
N ASP A 424 -4.47 -1.66 11.88
CA ASP A 424 -5.02 -2.06 10.58
C ASP A 424 -4.21 -1.53 9.39
N GLN A 425 -3.37 -0.52 9.57
CA GLN A 425 -2.47 -0.03 8.51
C GLN A 425 -1.23 -0.89 8.32
N THR A 426 -0.93 -1.79 9.27
CA THR A 426 0.21 -2.71 9.18
C THR A 426 -0.11 -3.94 8.33
N PHE A 427 0.93 -4.54 7.75
CA PHE A 427 0.80 -5.79 6.98
C PHE A 427 2.01 -6.71 7.18
N VAL A 428 1.82 -8.00 6.89
CA VAL A 428 2.89 -8.99 6.95
C VAL A 428 3.39 -9.26 5.52
N PRO A 429 4.66 -8.90 5.20
CA PRO A 429 5.30 -9.27 3.96
C PRO A 429 5.22 -10.76 3.65
N THR A 430 4.88 -11.09 2.41
CA THR A 430 4.80 -12.47 1.89
C THR A 430 5.91 -12.80 0.90
N GLN A 431 6.36 -11.81 0.12
CA GLN A 431 7.47 -11.88 -0.82
C GLN A 431 7.90 -10.47 -1.23
N ILE A 432 9.07 -10.32 -1.85
CA ILE A 432 9.44 -9.09 -2.57
C ILE A 432 9.11 -9.21 -4.05
N PHE A 433 8.55 -8.16 -4.63
CA PHE A 433 8.59 -7.98 -6.08
C PHE A 433 9.85 -7.19 -6.42
N ASP A 434 10.89 -7.89 -6.85
CA ASP A 434 12.23 -7.35 -7.08
C ASP A 434 12.44 -6.69 -8.46
N HIS A 435 11.35 -6.47 -9.18
CA HIS A 435 11.32 -5.84 -10.48
C HIS A 435 10.88 -4.36 -10.38
N PRO A 436 11.13 -3.54 -11.42
CA PRO A 436 10.77 -2.12 -11.43
C PRO A 436 9.27 -1.88 -11.21
N ILE A 437 8.97 -0.88 -10.39
CA ILE A 437 7.60 -0.41 -10.15
C ILE A 437 7.57 1.09 -10.46
N ALA A 438 6.90 1.49 -11.53
CA ALA A 438 6.60 2.90 -11.76
C ALA A 438 5.30 3.26 -11.05
N VAL A 439 5.29 4.33 -10.26
CA VAL A 439 4.08 4.84 -9.60
C VAL A 439 3.73 6.19 -10.21
N LEU A 440 2.54 6.32 -10.77
CA LEU A 440 2.09 7.56 -11.40
C LEU A 440 1.22 8.33 -10.39
N THR A 441 1.60 9.56 -10.07
CA THR A 441 0.86 10.44 -9.14
C THR A 441 0.52 11.78 -9.79
N GLY A 442 -0.43 12.50 -9.20
CA GLY A 442 -0.85 13.80 -9.69
C GLY A 442 -1.49 14.65 -8.60
N PRO A 443 -1.79 15.93 -8.88
CA PRO A 443 -2.18 16.91 -7.86
C PRO A 443 -3.54 16.63 -7.23
N LEU A 444 -4.30 15.72 -7.83
CA LEU A 444 -5.61 15.26 -7.37
C LEU A 444 -5.54 13.89 -6.68
N SER A 445 -4.35 13.36 -6.43
CA SER A 445 -4.17 12.23 -5.53
C SER A 445 -4.01 12.74 -4.11
N GLY A 446 -4.89 12.35 -3.20
CA GLY A 446 -4.87 12.87 -1.83
C GLY A 446 -5.35 11.88 -0.78
N SER A 447 -5.26 12.25 0.49
CA SER A 447 -5.68 11.40 1.62
C SER A 447 -4.98 10.03 1.51
N SER A 448 -5.66 8.89 1.61
CA SER A 448 -4.98 7.58 1.43
C SER A 448 -4.19 7.41 0.12
N GLY A 449 -4.44 8.21 -0.92
CA GLY A 449 -3.56 8.33 -2.08
C GLY A 449 -2.17 8.85 -1.71
N ASP A 450 -2.08 9.91 -0.90
CA ASP A 450 -0.84 10.45 -0.32
C ASP A 450 -0.14 9.41 0.59
N TYR A 451 -0.91 8.72 1.44
CA TYR A 451 -0.35 7.72 2.38
C TYR A 451 0.25 6.54 1.65
N ASN A 452 -0.47 5.99 0.66
CA ASN A 452 -0.01 4.82 -0.07
C ASN A 452 1.14 5.17 -1.03
N ALA A 453 1.17 6.39 -1.60
CA ALA A 453 2.35 6.91 -2.28
C ALA A 453 3.56 7.00 -1.31
N PHE A 454 3.36 7.57 -0.12
CA PHE A 454 4.41 7.65 0.90
C PHE A 454 4.95 6.26 1.30
N ARG A 455 4.06 5.27 1.47
CA ARG A 455 4.46 3.89 1.79
C ARG A 455 5.24 3.25 0.65
N LEU A 456 4.82 3.46 -0.60
CA LEU A 456 5.49 2.92 -1.79
C LEU A 456 6.92 3.40 -1.98
N ARG A 457 7.26 4.62 -1.53
CA ARG A 457 8.61 5.18 -1.62
C ARG A 457 9.70 4.35 -0.94
N PHE A 458 9.32 3.50 0.01
CA PHE A 458 10.25 2.66 0.73
C PHE A 458 10.58 1.36 -0.01
N HIS A 459 9.87 1.06 -1.10
CA HIS A 459 10.19 -0.10 -1.92
C HIS A 459 11.45 0.20 -2.76
N PRO A 460 12.47 -0.69 -2.77
CA PRO A 460 13.77 -0.41 -3.40
C PRO A 460 13.72 -0.25 -4.93
N MET A 461 12.66 -0.75 -5.57
CA MET A 461 12.48 -0.72 -7.03
C MET A 461 11.39 0.25 -7.49
N VAL A 462 10.84 1.07 -6.58
CA VAL A 462 9.84 2.08 -6.94
C VAL A 462 10.51 3.34 -7.50
N ARG A 463 9.87 3.94 -8.51
CA ARG A 463 10.13 5.30 -8.96
C ARG A 463 8.83 6.03 -9.28
N PHE A 464 8.72 7.28 -8.89
CA PHE A 464 7.54 8.11 -9.10
C PHE A 464 7.62 8.97 -10.36
N PHE A 465 6.53 9.02 -11.11
CA PHE A 465 6.34 9.83 -12.30
C PHE A 465 5.05 10.63 -12.19
N GLY A 466 4.95 11.70 -12.97
CA GLY A 466 3.74 12.52 -13.00
C GLY A 466 3.98 13.86 -12.34
N ARG A 467 3.08 14.25 -11.44
CA ARG A 467 3.20 15.45 -10.62
C ARG A 467 3.07 15.12 -9.14
N PRO A 468 3.54 16.03 -8.25
CA PRO A 468 3.35 15.87 -6.83
C PRO A 468 1.88 15.67 -6.44
N THR A 469 1.66 14.94 -5.36
CA THR A 469 0.32 14.69 -4.82
C THR A 469 -0.27 15.93 -4.12
N CYS A 470 -1.51 15.81 -3.67
CA CYS A 470 -2.28 16.85 -3.01
C CYS A 470 -1.67 17.31 -1.67
N GLY A 471 -1.07 16.40 -0.89
CA GLY A 471 -0.53 16.69 0.45
C GLY A 471 -1.56 16.68 1.58
N ALA A 472 -2.67 15.96 1.40
CA ALA A 472 -3.82 15.87 2.32
C ALA A 472 -3.63 14.78 3.39
N TYR A 473 -2.56 14.89 4.19
CA TYR A 473 -2.19 13.93 5.23
C TYR A 473 -2.93 14.16 6.56
N THR A 474 -4.16 13.67 6.71
CA THR A 474 -4.97 13.81 7.95
C THR A 474 -5.06 12.54 8.77
N ALA A 475 -4.76 12.61 10.07
CA ALA A 475 -4.79 11.46 10.97
C ALA A 475 -5.74 11.69 12.14
N GLY A 476 -7.04 11.83 11.88
CA GLY A 476 -8.01 12.16 12.92
C GLY A 476 -8.22 11.05 13.96
N THR A 477 -8.54 11.45 15.19
CA THR A 477 -9.15 10.55 16.16
C THR A 477 -10.65 10.41 15.90
N ASN A 478 -11.26 9.27 16.26
CA ASN A 478 -12.72 9.13 16.30
C ASN A 478 -13.42 10.14 17.26
N GLN A 479 -12.67 11.03 17.92
CA GLN A 479 -13.19 12.11 18.77
C GLN A 479 -13.25 13.47 18.06
N SER A 480 -12.80 13.59 16.81
CA SER A 480 -13.11 14.77 16.02
C SER A 480 -14.64 14.93 15.97
N PRO A 481 -15.20 16.13 16.23
CA PRO A 481 -16.63 16.34 16.08
C PRO A 481 -17.02 16.12 14.62
N TYR A 482 -17.47 14.90 14.31
CA TYR A 482 -18.09 14.58 13.03
C TYR A 482 -19.35 15.45 12.87
N GLY A 483 -19.16 16.63 12.30
CA GLY A 483 -20.24 17.55 11.94
C GLY A 483 -20.87 18.26 13.12
N THR A 484 -20.74 19.59 13.17
CA THR A 484 -21.64 20.40 14.01
C THR A 484 -22.71 21.02 13.13
N LEU A 485 -23.96 20.62 13.34
CA LEU A 485 -25.13 21.20 12.68
C LEU A 485 -25.65 22.39 13.49
N ILE A 486 -25.75 23.54 12.83
CA ILE A 486 -26.37 24.74 13.38
C ILE A 486 -27.32 25.30 12.32
N GLY A 487 -28.60 24.94 12.39
CA GLY A 487 -29.57 25.26 11.34
C GLY A 487 -29.22 24.54 10.02
N PRO A 488 -29.19 25.23 8.86
CA PRO A 488 -28.78 24.63 7.58
C PRO A 488 -27.26 24.52 7.42
N TYR A 489 -26.47 25.03 8.36
CA TYR A 489 -25.02 25.06 8.27
C TYR A 489 -24.42 23.83 8.94
N PHE A 490 -23.39 23.31 8.29
CA PHE A 490 -22.62 22.17 8.74
C PHE A 490 -21.14 22.52 8.58
N TYR A 491 -20.30 22.16 9.56
CA TYR A 491 -18.85 22.19 9.38
C TYR A 491 -18.15 20.95 9.94
N ARG A 492 -16.98 20.63 9.39
CA ARG A 492 -16.07 19.55 9.80
C ARG A 492 -14.65 20.09 9.96
N ILE A 493 -13.94 19.57 10.94
CA ILE A 493 -12.49 19.73 11.10
C ILE A 493 -11.85 18.35 11.35
N ASP A 494 -10.53 18.25 11.19
CA ASP A 494 -9.74 17.08 11.61
C ASP A 494 -8.72 17.49 12.67
N ASP A 495 -8.62 16.74 13.76
CA ASP A 495 -7.74 17.05 14.89
C ASP A 495 -6.32 16.50 14.70
N GLY A 496 -6.04 15.75 13.63
CA GLY A 496 -4.75 15.11 13.45
C GLY A 496 -4.12 15.23 12.07
N SER A 497 -2.80 15.03 12.04
CA SER A 497 -1.94 15.04 10.86
C SER A 497 -1.01 13.83 10.87
N VAL A 498 -0.41 13.49 9.73
CA VAL A 498 0.73 12.56 9.70
C VAL A 498 2.03 13.27 10.05
N TYR A 499 2.85 12.60 10.84
CA TYR A 499 4.24 12.97 11.11
C TYR A 499 5.16 11.88 10.55
N SER A 500 6.10 12.24 9.68
CA SER A 500 7.12 11.33 9.18
C SER A 500 8.22 11.15 10.24
N ASN A 501 8.52 9.90 10.58
CA ASN A 501 9.60 9.53 11.50
C ASN A 501 10.96 9.40 10.78
N VAL A 502 11.02 9.78 9.50
CA VAL A 502 12.18 9.59 8.63
C VAL A 502 12.88 10.93 8.39
N ASN A 503 14.19 10.96 8.59
CA ASN A 503 15.08 12.07 8.19
C ASN A 503 14.59 13.48 8.60
N ASP A 504 13.96 13.61 9.77
CA ASP A 504 13.41 14.87 10.27
C ASP A 504 12.42 15.57 9.31
N GLU A 505 11.78 14.82 8.40
CA GLU A 505 10.79 15.35 7.44
C GLU A 505 9.58 15.99 8.15
N GLY A 506 9.25 15.54 9.36
CA GLY A 506 8.27 16.14 10.25
C GLY A 506 6.82 16.01 9.76
N TYR A 507 5.99 17.02 10.01
CA TYR A 507 4.59 17.04 9.58
C TYR A 507 4.47 17.02 8.07
N MET A 508 3.60 16.15 7.55
CA MET A 508 3.41 15.92 6.12
C MET A 508 2.25 16.74 5.53
N ILE A 509 1.27 17.15 6.34
CA ILE A 509 0.15 17.96 5.85
C ILE A 509 0.65 19.26 5.21
N HIS A 510 0.03 19.65 4.09
CA HIS A 510 0.43 20.75 3.23
C HIS A 510 1.82 20.65 2.59
N LYS A 511 2.48 19.49 2.68
CA LYS A 511 3.67 19.19 1.87
C LYS A 511 3.27 18.33 0.67
N PRO A 512 3.61 18.74 -0.56
CA PRO A 512 3.42 17.88 -1.73
C PRO A 512 4.34 16.67 -1.62
N PHE A 513 3.85 15.46 -1.89
CA PHE A 513 4.72 14.30 -2.03
C PHE A 513 5.53 14.46 -3.33
N PRO A 514 6.88 14.53 -3.27
CA PRO A 514 7.68 14.76 -4.47
C PRO A 514 7.67 13.55 -5.40
N VAL A 515 7.78 13.81 -6.70
CA VAL A 515 8.01 12.78 -7.72
C VAL A 515 9.48 12.73 -8.11
N ASP A 516 9.98 11.56 -8.52
CA ASP A 516 11.37 11.41 -8.99
C ASP A 516 11.56 11.96 -10.40
N GLU A 517 10.48 12.03 -11.18
CA GLU A 517 10.47 12.55 -12.54
C GLU A 517 9.16 13.29 -12.83
N GLU A 518 9.24 14.61 -12.86
CA GLU A 518 8.11 15.46 -13.19
C GLU A 518 7.84 15.42 -14.70
N VAL A 519 6.69 14.88 -15.07
CA VAL A 519 6.24 14.72 -16.46
C VAL A 519 4.71 14.76 -16.46
N TRP A 520 4.12 15.39 -17.46
CA TRP A 520 2.66 15.48 -17.57
C TRP A 520 2.21 15.31 -19.02
N LEU A 521 0.89 15.34 -19.23
CA LEU A 521 0.28 15.25 -20.55
C LEU A 521 0.71 16.44 -21.44
N THR A 522 0.99 16.17 -22.70
CA THR A 522 1.31 17.17 -23.73
C THR A 522 0.17 17.29 -24.73
N GLN A 523 0.07 18.44 -25.41
CA GLN A 523 -0.94 18.65 -26.44
C GLN A 523 -0.79 17.68 -27.61
N GLU A 524 0.45 17.42 -28.03
CA GLU A 524 0.77 16.49 -29.10
C GLU A 524 0.50 15.03 -28.73
N GLY A 525 0.86 14.59 -27.51
CA GLY A 525 0.60 13.24 -27.03
C GLY A 525 -0.90 12.96 -26.93
N VAL A 526 -1.63 13.86 -26.26
CA VAL A 526 -3.08 13.76 -26.10
C VAL A 526 -3.81 13.74 -27.44
N ALA A 527 -3.41 14.58 -28.40
CA ALA A 527 -4.01 14.59 -29.73
C ALA A 527 -3.79 13.27 -30.52
N ARG A 528 -2.75 12.51 -30.18
CA ARG A 528 -2.51 11.15 -30.72
C ARG A 528 -3.17 10.04 -29.90
N GLY A 529 -3.80 10.36 -28.77
CA GLY A 529 -4.31 9.37 -27.83
C GLY A 529 -3.21 8.69 -27.00
N GLU A 530 -2.06 9.33 -26.87
CA GLU A 530 -0.91 8.85 -26.09
C GLU A 530 -0.87 9.51 -24.71
N ASP A 531 -0.61 8.70 -23.68
CA ASP A 531 -0.36 9.19 -22.32
C ASP A 531 1.15 9.37 -22.11
N ASP A 532 1.62 10.63 -22.08
CA ASP A 532 3.04 10.97 -21.99
C ASP A 532 3.68 10.50 -20.67
N VAL A 533 2.91 10.43 -19.58
CA VAL A 533 3.40 9.96 -18.28
C VAL A 533 3.65 8.45 -18.33
N VAL A 534 2.71 7.68 -18.91
CA VAL A 534 2.86 6.24 -19.11
C VAL A 534 4.01 5.94 -20.06
N LYS A 535 4.11 6.69 -21.16
CA LYS A 535 5.23 6.56 -22.11
C LYS A 535 6.57 6.76 -21.40
N ARG A 536 6.69 7.79 -20.57
CA ARG A 536 7.94 8.07 -19.85
C ARG A 536 8.29 6.99 -18.83
N ALA A 537 7.30 6.46 -18.12
CA ALA A 537 7.48 5.32 -17.22
C ALA A 537 7.97 4.08 -17.96
N LEU A 538 7.43 3.78 -19.14
CA LEU A 538 7.87 2.67 -19.98
C LEU A 538 9.29 2.86 -20.52
N GLU A 539 9.65 4.07 -20.96
CA GLU A 539 11.01 4.39 -21.37
C GLU A 539 12.01 4.17 -20.23
N TRP A 540 11.65 4.59 -19.01
CA TRP A 540 12.45 4.30 -17.83
C TRP A 540 12.62 2.80 -17.62
N ILE A 541 11.52 2.03 -17.52
CA ILE A 541 11.55 0.57 -17.31
C ILE A 541 12.45 -0.11 -18.34
N ASN A 542 12.28 0.21 -19.62
CA ASN A 542 13.03 -0.40 -20.73
C ASN A 542 14.51 0.01 -20.79
N SER A 543 14.93 0.98 -19.98
CA SER A 543 16.32 1.45 -19.92
C SER A 543 17.10 0.92 -18.72
N LEU A 544 16.47 0.19 -17.79
CA LEU A 544 17.09 -0.12 -16.51
C LEU A 544 18.05 -1.29 -16.56
N SER A 545 19.27 -1.04 -16.06
CA SER A 545 20.16 -2.09 -15.56
C SER A 545 19.88 -2.33 -14.07
N TYR A 546 19.47 -3.54 -13.70
CA TYR A 546 19.19 -3.91 -12.30
C TYR A 546 19.30 -5.41 -12.05
N ALA A 547 19.67 -5.77 -10.83
CA ALA A 547 19.68 -7.15 -10.37
C ALA A 547 18.33 -7.56 -9.77
N TYR A 548 17.91 -8.80 -10.04
CA TYR A 548 16.71 -9.45 -9.51
C TYR A 548 17.00 -10.94 -9.28
N ASP A 549 16.03 -11.69 -8.76
CA ASP A 549 16.13 -13.12 -8.44
C ASP A 549 17.37 -13.42 -7.58
N VAL A 550 17.48 -12.68 -6.47
CA VAL A 550 18.62 -12.82 -5.57
C VAL A 550 18.43 -14.04 -4.69
N ALA A 551 19.42 -14.93 -4.69
CA ALA A 551 19.41 -16.12 -3.88
C ALA A 551 20.69 -16.24 -3.04
N VAL A 552 20.58 -16.98 -1.93
CA VAL A 552 21.72 -17.40 -1.12
C VAL A 552 21.69 -18.90 -0.90
N ASN A 553 22.85 -19.54 -0.89
CA ASN A 553 22.96 -20.98 -0.67
C ASN A 553 24.30 -21.34 0.03
N PRO A 554 24.30 -22.07 1.16
CA PRO A 554 23.13 -22.53 1.93
C PRO A 554 22.46 -21.40 2.74
N GLY A 555 21.18 -21.61 3.11
CA GLY A 555 20.45 -20.68 3.98
C GLY A 555 20.96 -20.66 5.43
N TYR A 556 21.61 -21.74 5.88
CA TYR A 556 22.35 -21.81 7.14
C TYR A 556 23.80 -22.20 6.88
N ALA A 557 24.73 -21.49 7.51
CA ALA A 557 26.16 -21.70 7.39
C ALA A 557 26.82 -21.64 8.77
N ARG A 558 27.77 -22.53 9.05
CA ARG A 558 28.45 -22.54 10.36
C ARG A 558 29.32 -21.27 10.52
N PRO A 559 29.19 -20.53 11.64
CA PRO A 559 29.95 -19.31 11.86
C PRO A 559 31.46 -19.52 11.69
N GLY A 560 32.09 -18.70 10.86
CA GLY A 560 33.54 -18.68 10.63
C GLY A 560 34.14 -19.92 9.93
N LEU A 561 33.33 -20.90 9.56
CA LEU A 561 33.77 -22.17 8.96
C LEU A 561 33.32 -22.31 7.51
N ASP A 562 32.06 -22.00 7.23
CA ASP A 562 31.45 -22.21 5.93
C ASP A 562 31.54 -20.96 5.04
N SER A 563 31.08 -21.09 3.80
CA SER A 563 30.88 -19.99 2.87
C SER A 563 29.46 -20.08 2.31
N VAL A 564 28.93 -18.93 1.91
CA VAL A 564 27.62 -18.81 1.28
C VAL A 564 27.81 -18.27 -0.13
N GLY A 565 27.20 -18.95 -1.09
CA GLY A 565 27.05 -18.44 -2.45
C GLY A 565 25.93 -17.41 -2.48
N ILE A 566 26.20 -16.27 -3.11
CA ILE A 566 25.20 -15.24 -3.41
C ILE A 566 25.10 -15.14 -4.92
N THR A 567 23.89 -15.27 -5.45
CA THR A 567 23.60 -15.15 -6.89
C THR A 567 22.51 -14.12 -7.13
N ALA A 568 22.53 -13.49 -8.30
CA ALA A 568 21.49 -12.60 -8.80
C ALA A 568 21.46 -12.61 -10.33
N THR A 569 20.28 -12.46 -10.92
CA THR A 569 20.13 -12.27 -12.37
C THR A 569 20.19 -10.78 -12.71
N LEU A 570 20.92 -10.41 -13.78
CA LEU A 570 21.04 -9.02 -14.23
C LEU A 570 20.14 -8.75 -15.44
N ALA A 571 19.12 -7.91 -15.28
CA ALA A 571 18.45 -7.27 -16.40
C ALA A 571 19.32 -6.09 -16.90
N ASN A 572 19.64 -6.08 -18.19
CA ASN A 572 20.44 -5.02 -18.82
C ASN A 572 20.09 -4.87 -20.32
N PRO A 573 18.88 -4.36 -20.63
CA PRO A 573 18.33 -4.36 -21.99
C PRO A 573 19.11 -3.49 -22.96
N LEU A 574 19.75 -2.42 -22.47
CA LEU A 574 20.58 -1.51 -23.28
C LEU A 574 22.07 -1.90 -23.29
N GLN A 575 22.42 -3.05 -22.68
CA GLN A 575 23.79 -3.58 -22.62
C GLN A 575 24.81 -2.56 -22.08
N HIS A 576 24.41 -1.78 -21.09
CA HIS A 576 25.29 -0.83 -20.43
C HIS A 576 26.42 -1.55 -19.70
N ALA A 577 27.58 -0.91 -19.61
CA ALA A 577 28.60 -1.35 -18.68
C ALA A 577 28.04 -1.29 -17.25
N ALA A 578 28.03 -2.42 -16.54
CA ALA A 578 27.48 -2.53 -15.20
C ALA A 578 28.44 -3.29 -14.26
N ALA A 579 28.43 -2.92 -12.99
CA ALA A 579 29.07 -3.66 -11.92
C ALA A 579 28.02 -4.13 -10.91
N VAL A 580 28.09 -5.40 -10.52
CA VAL A 580 27.16 -6.00 -9.54
C VAL A 580 27.94 -6.42 -8.31
N SER A 581 27.42 -6.09 -7.13
CA SER A 581 28.03 -6.45 -5.85
C SER A 581 26.97 -6.89 -4.84
N ALA A 582 27.33 -7.80 -3.95
CA ALA A 582 26.54 -8.15 -2.78
C ALA A 582 27.16 -7.53 -1.54
N ILE A 583 26.32 -6.92 -0.71
CA ILE A 583 26.67 -6.32 0.58
C ILE A 583 25.96 -7.15 1.65
N VAL A 584 26.74 -7.76 2.55
CA VAL A 584 26.23 -8.56 3.66
C VAL A 584 26.20 -7.69 4.90
N ALA A 585 25.00 -7.53 5.48
CA ALA A 585 24.80 -6.79 6.72
C ALA A 585 24.13 -7.68 7.77
N ASP A 586 24.42 -7.43 9.04
CA ASP A 586 23.78 -8.16 10.14
C ASP A 586 22.37 -7.63 10.47
N ALA A 587 21.73 -8.21 11.48
CA ALA A 587 20.39 -7.83 11.91
C ALA A 587 20.26 -6.38 12.40
N SER A 588 21.36 -5.68 12.72
CA SER A 588 21.42 -4.26 13.08
C SER A 588 21.66 -3.34 11.87
N ALA A 589 21.68 -3.91 10.65
CA ALA A 589 22.07 -3.26 9.41
C ALA A 589 23.53 -2.81 9.33
N ALA A 590 24.39 -3.28 10.25
CA ALA A 590 25.82 -3.04 10.16
C ALA A 590 26.41 -3.91 9.05
N VAL A 591 27.07 -3.28 8.07
CA VAL A 591 27.77 -3.97 6.99
C VAL A 591 28.92 -4.79 7.59
N ARG A 592 28.94 -6.09 7.27
CA ARG A 592 29.97 -7.03 7.73
C ARG A 592 30.98 -7.35 6.65
N ASP A 593 30.52 -7.50 5.42
CA ASP A 593 31.37 -7.78 4.28
C ASP A 593 30.69 -7.39 2.96
N SER A 594 31.44 -7.36 1.86
CA SER A 594 30.91 -7.16 0.52
C SER A 594 31.76 -7.86 -0.53
N VAL A 595 31.12 -8.34 -1.61
CA VAL A 595 31.80 -9.07 -2.68
C VAL A 595 31.27 -8.63 -4.05
N LEU A 596 32.15 -8.55 -5.05
CA LEU A 596 31.74 -8.38 -6.45
C LEU A 596 31.17 -9.69 -6.97
N LEU A 597 30.06 -9.62 -7.69
CA LEU A 597 29.48 -10.77 -8.37
C LEU A 597 30.04 -10.84 -9.80
N TYR A 598 30.13 -12.05 -10.34
CA TYR A 598 30.62 -12.26 -11.70
C TYR A 598 29.74 -13.27 -12.44
N ASN A 599 29.58 -13.05 -13.75
CA ASN A 599 28.99 -14.01 -14.66
C ASN A 599 30.09 -14.81 -15.38
N ASP A 600 30.79 -15.64 -14.60
CA ASP A 600 31.97 -16.40 -15.02
C ASP A 600 31.77 -17.93 -14.95
N GLY A 601 30.56 -18.38 -14.60
CA GLY A 601 30.23 -19.79 -14.40
C GLY A 601 30.80 -20.43 -13.13
N LEU A 602 31.47 -19.67 -12.26
CA LEU A 602 32.02 -20.17 -10.98
C LEU A 602 31.02 -20.05 -9.81
N HIS A 603 29.78 -19.65 -10.08
CA HIS A 603 28.75 -19.38 -9.08
C HIS A 603 27.76 -20.52 -8.85
N GLY A 604 28.02 -21.70 -9.43
CA GLY A 604 27.39 -22.97 -9.00
C GLY A 604 26.53 -23.67 -10.06
N ASP A 605 26.22 -23.03 -11.18
CA ASP A 605 25.51 -23.64 -12.31
C ASP A 605 26.44 -24.09 -13.46
N GLY A 606 27.69 -23.62 -13.46
CA GLY A 606 28.71 -23.96 -14.46
C GLY A 606 28.59 -23.18 -15.78
N SER A 607 27.73 -22.15 -15.84
CA SER A 607 27.43 -21.40 -17.07
C SER A 607 27.96 -19.97 -17.00
N ALA A 608 28.66 -19.53 -18.04
CA ALA A 608 29.12 -18.15 -18.16
C ALA A 608 28.35 -17.44 -19.27
N GLY A 609 28.01 -16.17 -19.07
CA GLY A 609 27.32 -15.30 -20.02
C GLY A 609 25.79 -15.47 -20.08
N ASP A 610 25.16 -16.12 -19.10
CA ASP A 610 23.71 -16.40 -19.07
C ASP A 610 22.88 -15.40 -18.24
N SER A 611 23.46 -14.23 -17.95
CA SER A 611 22.92 -13.19 -17.07
C SER A 611 22.82 -13.53 -15.58
N VAL A 612 23.27 -14.70 -15.12
CA VAL A 612 23.40 -15.00 -13.69
C VAL A 612 24.78 -14.55 -13.20
N TRP A 613 24.79 -13.80 -12.11
CA TRP A 613 26.00 -13.26 -11.50
C TRP A 613 26.11 -13.79 -10.08
N GLY A 614 27.27 -14.28 -9.68
CA GLY A 614 27.44 -14.72 -8.30
C GLY A 614 28.87 -14.73 -7.80
N ALA A 615 28.99 -14.98 -6.50
CA ALA A 615 30.26 -15.16 -5.81
C ALA A 615 30.05 -15.92 -4.49
N GLN A 616 31.14 -16.46 -3.94
CA GLN A 616 31.17 -17.05 -2.61
C GLN A 616 31.69 -16.03 -1.60
N ILE A 617 31.06 -15.94 -0.44
CA ILE A 617 31.50 -15.10 0.67
C ILE A 617 31.70 -15.96 1.93
N ARG A 618 32.79 -15.73 2.67
CA ARG A 618 32.99 -16.39 3.97
C ARG A 618 32.04 -15.76 4.97
N VAL A 619 31.35 -16.60 5.75
CA VAL A 619 30.42 -16.09 6.76
C VAL A 619 31.17 -15.59 8.00
N PRO A 620 30.66 -14.56 8.69
CA PRO A 620 31.24 -14.09 9.95
C PRO A 620 31.32 -15.19 11.03
N SER A 621 32.23 -15.01 11.99
CA SER A 621 32.46 -15.98 13.08
C SER A 621 31.43 -15.90 14.21
N ASP A 622 30.63 -14.84 14.26
CA ASP A 622 29.54 -14.68 15.21
C ASP A 622 28.24 -15.32 14.72
N GLU A 623 27.42 -15.79 15.65
CA GLU A 623 26.06 -16.23 15.37
C GLU A 623 25.16 -15.01 15.16
N ASN A 624 24.54 -14.94 13.98
CA ASN A 624 23.63 -13.85 13.62
C ASN A 624 22.70 -14.28 12.48
N VAL A 625 21.82 -13.36 12.10
CA VAL A 625 21.05 -13.42 10.85
C VAL A 625 21.55 -12.30 9.95
N PHE A 626 21.90 -12.63 8.72
CA PHE A 626 22.48 -11.71 7.76
C PHE A 626 21.53 -11.47 6.58
N GLY A 627 21.48 -10.21 6.13
CA GLY A 627 20.82 -9.82 4.89
C GLY A 627 21.84 -9.58 3.79
N ALA A 628 21.55 -10.09 2.60
CA ALA A 628 22.27 -9.80 1.37
C ALA A 628 21.53 -8.71 0.59
N THR A 629 22.19 -7.56 0.42
CA THR A 629 21.73 -6.48 -0.44
C THR A 629 22.53 -6.52 -1.74
N VAL A 630 21.85 -6.60 -2.88
CA VAL A 630 22.53 -6.56 -4.18
C VAL A 630 22.50 -5.14 -4.73
N ARG A 631 23.68 -4.62 -5.04
CA ARG A 631 23.89 -3.32 -5.66
C ARG A 631 24.28 -3.49 -7.12
N THR A 632 23.57 -2.80 -8.00
CA THR A 632 23.89 -2.68 -9.43
C THR A 632 24.30 -1.24 -9.72
N ASP A 633 25.55 -1.05 -10.14
CA ASP A 633 26.06 0.23 -10.63
C ASP A 633 26.04 0.22 -12.16
N ASP A 634 25.19 1.04 -12.76
CA ASP A 634 25.19 1.31 -14.19
C ASP A 634 26.23 2.39 -14.48
N ILE A 635 27.39 1.96 -14.98
CA ILE A 635 28.56 2.81 -15.22
C ILE A 635 28.28 3.76 -16.40
N THR A 636 27.44 3.33 -17.34
CA THR A 636 27.14 4.11 -18.55
C THR A 636 26.27 5.32 -18.21
N GLN A 637 25.27 5.12 -17.35
CA GLN A 637 24.37 6.19 -16.90
C GLN A 637 24.83 6.89 -15.61
N GLY A 638 25.80 6.34 -14.90
CA GLY A 638 26.22 6.83 -13.58
C GLY A 638 25.15 6.63 -12.50
N THR A 639 24.27 5.62 -12.64
CA THR A 639 23.19 5.35 -11.68
C THR A 639 23.48 4.11 -10.84
N CYS A 640 22.91 4.05 -9.64
CA CYS A 640 23.07 2.94 -8.71
C CYS A 640 21.70 2.48 -8.20
N ARG A 641 21.46 1.16 -8.20
CA ARG A 641 20.24 0.54 -7.67
C ARG A 641 20.61 -0.48 -6.60
N ARG A 642 19.78 -0.59 -5.56
CA ARG A 642 20.03 -1.49 -4.42
C ARG A 642 18.77 -2.28 -4.09
N LEU A 643 18.79 -3.57 -4.37
CA LEU A 643 17.78 -4.49 -3.89
C LEU A 643 18.14 -4.89 -2.45
N SER A 644 17.57 -4.16 -1.50
CA SER A 644 17.98 -4.22 -0.09
C SER A 644 17.40 -5.42 0.63
N ASN A 645 18.27 -6.17 1.33
CA ASN A 645 17.93 -7.42 2.02
C ASN A 645 17.14 -8.39 1.13
N ALA A 646 17.52 -8.51 -0.14
CA ALA A 646 16.84 -9.31 -1.14
C ALA A 646 16.82 -10.81 -0.80
N ALA A 647 17.86 -11.27 -0.10
CA ALA A 647 17.96 -12.63 0.42
C ALA A 647 18.59 -12.62 1.82
N ARG A 648 18.46 -13.71 2.58
CA ARG A 648 19.03 -13.84 3.91
C ARG A 648 19.57 -15.23 4.18
N PHE A 649 20.62 -15.28 4.99
CA PHE A 649 21.14 -16.53 5.55
C PHE A 649 21.39 -16.33 7.05
N ALA A 650 21.51 -17.43 7.78
CA ALA A 650 21.82 -17.42 9.20
C ALA A 650 23.13 -18.16 9.49
N THR A 651 23.88 -17.63 10.45
CA THR A 651 24.88 -18.40 11.19
C THR A 651 24.40 -18.76 12.59
N ALA A 652 23.32 -18.13 13.07
CA ALA A 652 22.64 -18.50 14.30
C ALA A 652 21.98 -19.88 14.17
N GLY A 653 22.14 -20.71 15.19
CA GLY A 653 21.59 -22.07 15.23
C GLY A 653 22.65 -23.17 15.09
N PRO A 654 22.35 -24.29 14.41
CA PRO A 654 21.19 -24.50 13.56
C PRO A 654 19.89 -24.64 14.36
N LEU A 655 18.79 -24.19 13.76
CA LEU A 655 17.46 -24.51 14.24
C LEU A 655 17.05 -25.89 13.68
N THR A 656 16.67 -26.82 14.56
CA THR A 656 16.26 -28.18 14.18
C THR A 656 14.93 -28.55 14.81
N LEU A 657 14.28 -29.58 14.27
CA LEU A 657 13.17 -30.25 14.94
C LEU A 657 13.70 -30.95 16.18
N ASP A 658 13.05 -30.71 17.31
CA ASP A 658 13.29 -31.43 18.56
C ASP A 658 12.29 -32.57 18.70
N THR A 659 11.00 -32.24 18.62
CA THR A 659 9.88 -33.18 18.74
C THR A 659 8.74 -32.76 17.82
N VAL A 660 7.99 -33.72 17.28
CA VAL A 660 6.74 -33.45 16.55
C VAL A 660 5.60 -34.21 17.20
N VAL A 661 4.59 -33.47 17.67
CA VAL A 661 3.39 -34.06 18.27
C VAL A 661 2.32 -34.19 17.19
N VAL A 662 1.78 -35.40 17.02
CA VAL A 662 0.68 -35.68 16.10
C VAL A 662 -0.55 -36.15 16.87
N THR A 663 -1.70 -35.54 16.62
CA THR A 663 -2.98 -36.03 17.15
C THR A 663 -3.93 -36.32 15.99
N LYS A 664 -4.60 -37.47 16.03
CA LYS A 664 -5.65 -37.84 15.06
C LYS A 664 -7.02 -37.59 15.66
N SER A 665 -7.91 -36.96 14.90
CA SER A 665 -9.34 -36.85 15.20
C SER A 665 -10.15 -37.11 13.93
N GLU A 666 -10.93 -38.19 13.92
CA GLU A 666 -11.66 -38.65 12.72
C GLU A 666 -10.71 -38.81 11.51
N ASP A 667 -10.93 -38.05 10.43
CA ASP A 667 -10.14 -38.06 9.19
C ASP A 667 -9.11 -36.91 9.12
N THR A 668 -8.89 -36.19 10.22
CA THR A 668 -7.96 -35.06 10.28
C THR A 668 -6.81 -35.34 11.25
N TYR A 669 -5.58 -35.04 10.83
CA TYR A 669 -4.40 -35.04 11.67
C TYR A 669 -4.07 -33.62 12.07
N THR A 670 -3.56 -33.44 13.29
CA THR A 670 -2.94 -32.20 13.73
C THR A 670 -1.49 -32.44 13.99
N ILE A 671 -0.61 -31.57 13.48
CA ILE A 671 0.84 -31.66 13.62
C ILE A 671 1.34 -30.42 14.34
N LYS A 672 2.11 -30.62 15.41
CA LYS A 672 2.72 -29.55 16.20
C LYS A 672 4.23 -29.78 16.33
N PRO A 673 5.07 -28.98 15.65
CA PRO A 673 6.52 -29.07 15.80
C PRO A 673 7.01 -28.30 17.04
N TYR A 674 8.06 -28.84 17.66
CA TYR A 674 8.88 -28.18 18.66
C TYR A 674 10.26 -27.95 18.04
N LEU A 675 10.70 -26.70 18.01
CA LEU A 675 11.93 -26.27 17.38
C LEU A 675 12.97 -25.96 18.45
N LYS A 676 14.19 -26.44 18.25
CA LYS A 676 15.32 -26.20 19.15
C LYS A 676 16.40 -25.37 18.49
N ASN A 677 16.82 -24.31 19.16
CA ASN A 677 17.99 -23.55 18.79
C ASN A 677 19.25 -24.24 19.34
N ASN A 678 20.02 -24.92 18.48
CA ASN A 678 21.28 -25.56 18.89
C ASN A 678 22.49 -24.61 18.86
N GLY A 679 22.26 -23.32 18.64
CA GLY A 679 23.29 -22.29 18.71
C GLY A 679 23.78 -22.04 20.14
N ALA A 680 24.89 -21.34 20.24
CA ALA A 680 25.61 -21.10 21.48
C ALA A 680 25.34 -19.73 22.11
N SER A 681 24.98 -18.72 21.32
CA SER A 681 25.07 -17.32 21.74
C SER A 681 23.95 -16.40 21.24
N PHE A 682 23.26 -16.76 20.15
CA PHE A 682 22.24 -15.90 19.55
C PHE A 682 20.82 -16.38 19.83
N THR A 683 19.98 -15.47 20.34
CA THR A 683 18.53 -15.68 20.49
C THR A 683 17.84 -15.38 19.16
N ILE A 684 17.20 -16.36 18.53
CA ILE A 684 16.59 -16.20 17.20
C ILE A 684 15.18 -15.62 17.34
N PRO A 685 14.90 -14.40 16.84
CA PRO A 685 13.58 -13.77 16.93
C PRO A 685 12.69 -14.08 15.71
N ASN A 686 11.38 -13.82 15.84
CA ASN A 686 10.40 -13.84 14.76
C ASN A 686 10.49 -15.10 13.89
N VAL A 687 10.51 -16.26 14.56
CA VAL A 687 10.62 -17.55 13.90
C VAL A 687 9.25 -17.99 13.42
N SER A 688 9.18 -18.38 12.15
CA SER A 688 8.04 -19.08 11.59
C SER A 688 8.46 -20.44 11.05
N VAL A 689 7.51 -21.35 10.97
CA VAL A 689 7.70 -22.69 10.41
C VAL A 689 6.63 -22.97 9.39
N SER A 690 7.04 -23.39 8.20
CA SER A 690 6.17 -23.87 7.14
C SER A 690 6.26 -25.38 7.04
N LEU A 691 5.12 -26.02 6.77
CA LEU A 691 5.01 -27.46 6.66
C LEU A 691 4.55 -27.84 5.26
N SER A 692 5.32 -28.72 4.61
CA SER A 692 4.93 -29.36 3.36
C SER A 692 5.09 -30.88 3.46
N CYS A 693 4.37 -31.61 2.60
CA CYS A 693 4.54 -33.06 2.44
C CYS A 693 5.28 -33.31 1.14
N ILE A 694 6.38 -34.05 1.19
CA ILE A 694 7.24 -34.34 0.04
C ILE A 694 6.51 -35.22 -0.99
N ASP A 695 5.59 -36.07 -0.53
CA ASP A 695 4.71 -36.88 -1.38
C ASP A 695 3.37 -36.13 -1.59
N PRO A 696 3.19 -35.41 -2.72
CA PRO A 696 2.18 -34.34 -2.81
C PRO A 696 0.77 -34.81 -3.16
N GLY A 697 0.57 -36.09 -3.43
CA GLY A 697 -0.68 -36.60 -4.04
C GLY A 697 -1.86 -36.77 -3.09
N ASP A 698 -1.62 -36.86 -1.77
CA ASP A 698 -2.60 -37.39 -0.83
C ASP A 698 -2.86 -36.53 0.42
N VAL A 699 -2.28 -35.32 0.49
CA VAL A 699 -2.25 -34.53 1.73
C VAL A 699 -2.51 -33.04 1.47
N TYR A 700 -3.47 -32.46 2.19
CA TYR A 700 -3.73 -31.01 2.23
C TYR A 700 -3.40 -30.45 3.62
N ILE A 701 -2.62 -29.37 3.69
CA ILE A 701 -2.10 -28.77 4.93
C ILE A 701 -2.63 -27.35 5.09
N THR A 702 -3.18 -27.01 6.26
CA THR A 702 -3.64 -25.65 6.58
C THR A 702 -3.51 -25.32 8.07
N PRO A 703 -3.08 -24.10 8.45
CA PRO A 703 -2.42 -23.12 7.58
C PRO A 703 -1.07 -23.65 7.09
N PRO A 704 -0.49 -23.16 5.99
CA PRO A 704 0.80 -23.65 5.47
C PRO A 704 2.00 -23.20 6.32
N THR A 705 1.84 -22.14 7.12
CA THR A 705 2.88 -21.54 7.95
C THR A 705 2.31 -21.18 9.33
N LEU A 706 3.12 -21.36 10.38
CA LEU A 706 2.81 -20.97 11.75
C LEU A 706 3.93 -20.12 12.34
N GLU A 707 3.55 -19.03 13.02
CA GLU A 707 4.47 -18.17 13.78
C GLU A 707 4.70 -18.72 15.19
N LEU A 708 5.92 -18.58 15.71
CA LEU A 708 6.22 -18.89 17.10
C LEU A 708 5.85 -17.71 18.02
N PRO A 709 5.36 -17.99 19.24
CA PRO A 709 4.91 -16.95 20.16
C PRO A 709 6.05 -16.13 20.78
N SER A 710 7.30 -16.59 20.65
CA SER A 710 8.47 -15.96 21.26
C SER A 710 9.75 -16.31 20.50
N ALA A 711 10.79 -15.49 20.70
CA ALA A 711 12.14 -15.82 20.26
C ALA A 711 12.68 -17.09 20.95
N ILE A 712 13.63 -17.78 20.31
CA ILE A 712 14.22 -19.02 20.83
C ILE A 712 15.66 -18.74 21.31
N PRO A 713 15.92 -18.69 22.64
CA PRO A 713 17.27 -18.50 23.15
C PRO A 713 18.17 -19.71 22.83
N PRO A 714 19.51 -19.57 22.90
CA PRO A 714 20.44 -20.69 22.79
C PRO A 714 20.05 -21.87 23.68
N GLY A 715 19.97 -23.07 23.10
CA GLY A 715 19.52 -24.29 23.77
C GLY A 715 18.01 -24.39 24.06
N GLY A 716 17.25 -23.33 23.81
CA GLY A 716 15.82 -23.26 24.06
C GLY A 716 14.99 -24.08 23.07
N ILE A 717 13.81 -24.52 23.52
CA ILE A 717 12.82 -25.26 22.73
C ILE A 717 11.50 -24.49 22.77
N VAL A 718 10.94 -24.19 21.61
CA VAL A 718 9.66 -23.45 21.48
C VAL A 718 8.78 -24.12 20.42
N SER A 719 7.46 -24.04 20.60
CA SER A 719 6.49 -24.52 19.61
C SER A 719 5.49 -23.41 19.28
N PRO A 720 4.85 -23.43 18.09
CA PRO A 720 3.75 -22.53 17.77
C PRO A 720 2.59 -22.65 18.77
N SER A 721 1.82 -21.57 18.93
CA SER A 721 0.58 -21.62 19.74
C SER A 721 -0.51 -22.43 19.05
N ALA A 722 -0.53 -22.45 17.71
CA ALA A 722 -1.47 -23.22 16.89
C ALA A 722 -0.85 -24.55 16.40
N VAL A 723 -1.62 -25.29 15.58
CA VAL A 723 -1.22 -26.57 14.98
C VAL A 723 -1.49 -26.55 13.48
N PHE A 724 -0.76 -27.38 12.73
CA PHE A 724 -1.07 -27.66 11.34
C PHE A 724 -2.20 -28.68 11.27
N TYR A 725 -3.26 -28.38 10.53
CA TYR A 725 -4.28 -29.36 10.15
C TYR A 725 -3.87 -30.04 8.86
N VAL A 726 -3.88 -31.37 8.87
CA VAL A 726 -3.43 -32.21 7.78
C VAL A 726 -4.55 -33.16 7.42
N TYR A 727 -5.09 -32.99 6.22
CA TYR A 727 -6.19 -33.76 5.67
C TYR A 727 -5.63 -34.78 4.69
N THR A 728 -6.04 -36.03 4.83
CA THR A 728 -5.56 -37.13 3.98
C THR A 728 -6.65 -37.61 3.03
N THR A 729 -6.27 -38.03 1.84
CA THR A 729 -7.16 -38.74 0.91
C THR A 729 -7.38 -40.20 1.37
N PRO A 730 -8.42 -40.89 0.87
CA PRO A 730 -8.62 -42.32 1.12
C PRO A 730 -7.46 -43.22 0.64
N THR A 731 -6.59 -42.72 -0.24
CA THR A 731 -5.41 -43.41 -0.78
C THR A 731 -4.15 -43.25 0.07
N PHE A 732 -4.23 -42.51 1.19
CA PHE A 732 -3.12 -42.26 2.09
C PHE A 732 -2.49 -43.56 2.65
N GLN A 733 -1.17 -43.69 2.48
CA GLN A 733 -0.41 -44.92 2.76
C GLN A 733 -0.05 -45.14 4.25
N GLY A 734 -0.57 -44.31 5.16
CA GLY A 734 -0.34 -44.45 6.60
C GLY A 734 0.97 -43.85 7.11
N TYR A 735 1.66 -43.01 6.34
CA TYR A 735 2.79 -42.22 6.80
C TYR A 735 2.87 -40.85 6.11
N PHE A 736 3.45 -39.86 6.77
CA PHE A 736 3.77 -38.55 6.21
C PHE A 736 5.27 -38.41 6.02
N ASN A 737 5.74 -37.93 4.86
CA ASN A 737 7.11 -37.45 4.66
C ASN A 737 7.09 -35.93 4.73
N LEU A 738 7.36 -35.38 5.91
CA LEU A 738 7.19 -33.96 6.20
C LEU A 738 8.50 -33.21 6.01
N LYS A 739 8.41 -32.07 5.35
CA LYS A 739 9.48 -31.07 5.26
C LYS A 739 9.05 -29.82 6.03
N PHE A 740 9.91 -29.40 6.93
CA PHE A 740 9.77 -28.20 7.75
C PHE A 740 10.76 -27.15 7.26
N GLU A 741 10.24 -26.01 6.83
CA GLU A 741 11.03 -24.85 6.45
C GLU A 741 10.90 -23.81 7.55
N MET A 742 12.02 -23.47 8.17
CA MET A 742 12.06 -22.54 9.29
C MET A 742 12.63 -21.21 8.82
N ALA A 743 11.87 -20.16 9.06
CA ALA A 743 12.20 -18.82 8.63
C ALA A 743 12.37 -17.88 9.83
N THR A 744 13.17 -16.84 9.65
CA THR A 744 13.22 -15.69 10.56
C THR A 744 12.96 -14.43 9.76
N LYS A 745 12.06 -13.57 10.24
CA LYS A 745 11.59 -12.37 9.50
C LYS A 745 11.16 -12.70 8.06
N SER A 746 10.45 -13.83 7.87
CA SER A 746 9.95 -14.35 6.59
C SER A 746 10.98 -14.95 5.62
N TYR A 747 12.26 -15.12 6.00
CA TYR A 747 13.27 -15.78 5.16
C TYR A 747 13.63 -17.16 5.67
N VAL A 748 13.45 -18.19 4.84
CA VAL A 748 13.81 -19.58 5.17
C VAL A 748 15.32 -19.70 5.26
N CYS A 749 15.83 -19.95 6.47
CA CYS A 749 17.27 -20.12 6.72
C CYS A 749 17.59 -21.57 7.12
N TRP A 750 16.62 -22.32 7.66
CA TRP A 750 16.83 -23.70 8.10
C TRP A 750 15.76 -24.62 7.52
N THR A 751 16.15 -25.85 7.22
CA THR A 751 15.27 -26.89 6.69
C THR A 751 15.52 -28.17 7.46
N ASP A 752 14.46 -28.86 7.85
CA ASP A 752 14.54 -30.17 8.48
C ASP A 752 13.38 -31.05 7.99
N SER A 753 13.55 -32.36 8.01
CA SER A 753 12.55 -33.29 7.46
C SER A 753 12.44 -34.52 8.34
N THR A 754 11.22 -35.05 8.45
CA THR A 754 10.98 -36.28 9.22
C THR A 754 9.83 -37.08 8.63
N ARG A 755 9.84 -38.40 8.84
CA ARG A 755 8.72 -39.27 8.49
C ARG A 755 7.92 -39.60 9.74
N LEU A 756 6.60 -39.47 9.64
CA LEU A 756 5.68 -39.83 10.71
C LEU A 756 4.77 -40.97 10.24
N THR A 757 4.94 -42.15 10.83
CA THR A 757 4.07 -43.29 10.58
C THR A 757 2.83 -43.20 11.47
N VAL A 758 1.65 -43.29 10.87
CA VAL A 758 0.37 -43.22 11.58
C VAL A 758 -0.12 -44.64 11.90
N THR A 759 0.00 -45.04 13.17
CA THR A 759 -0.68 -46.22 13.71
C THR A 759 -1.86 -45.78 14.59
N GLY A 760 -2.94 -46.58 14.64
CA GLY A 760 -4.23 -46.20 15.25
C GLY A 760 -4.27 -46.08 16.79
N VAL A 761 -3.12 -45.92 17.45
CA VAL A 761 -2.99 -45.74 18.91
C VAL A 761 -1.95 -44.63 19.14
N THR A 762 -2.17 -43.79 20.15
CA THR A 762 -1.33 -42.66 20.57
C THR A 762 0.17 -42.85 20.29
N ALA A 763 0.75 -41.83 19.65
CA ALA A 763 2.09 -41.79 19.06
C ALA A 763 3.18 -42.55 19.84
N GLU A 764 3.76 -43.56 19.19
CA GLU A 764 5.06 -44.12 19.57
C GLU A 764 6.16 -43.60 18.62
N GLU A 765 7.32 -43.42 19.24
CA GLU A 765 8.64 -42.94 18.82
C GLU A 765 8.89 -42.59 17.34
N VAL A 766 9.55 -41.43 17.15
CA VAL A 766 10.14 -40.99 15.88
C VAL A 766 11.23 -41.97 15.48
N LEU A 767 10.92 -42.87 14.54
CA LEU A 767 11.88 -43.80 13.95
C LEU A 767 12.55 -43.18 12.71
N PRO A 768 13.87 -43.30 12.55
CA PRO A 768 14.56 -42.88 11.33
C PRO A 768 14.12 -43.73 10.13
N VAL A 769 14.10 -43.14 8.93
CA VAL A 769 13.58 -43.78 7.70
C VAL A 769 14.63 -44.62 6.98
N VAL A 770 15.86 -44.16 7.09
CA VAL A 770 17.05 -44.79 6.51
C VAL A 770 18.06 -44.99 7.63
N TYR A 771 18.95 -45.95 7.44
CA TYR A 771 20.13 -45.99 8.27
C TYR A 771 20.93 -44.71 8.04
N GLU A 772 21.31 -44.06 9.13
CA GLU A 772 22.13 -42.87 9.05
C GLU A 772 23.21 -42.89 10.14
N LEU A 773 24.40 -42.43 9.78
CA LEU A 773 25.45 -42.09 10.72
C LEU A 773 25.60 -40.57 10.68
N ALA A 774 25.36 -39.89 11.80
CA ALA A 774 25.56 -38.46 11.92
C ALA A 774 27.05 -38.12 12.07
N GLN A 775 27.41 -36.86 11.79
CA GLN A 775 28.74 -36.37 12.17
C GLN A 775 28.84 -36.30 13.69
N ASN A 776 29.98 -36.71 14.26
CA ASN A 776 30.21 -36.59 15.69
C ASN A 776 30.15 -35.12 16.11
N TYR A 777 29.58 -34.83 17.28
CA TYR A 777 29.52 -33.47 17.83
C TYR A 777 29.97 -33.45 19.30
N PRO A 778 30.88 -32.53 19.69
CA PRO A 778 31.60 -31.60 18.80
C PRO A 778 32.55 -32.30 17.81
N ASN A 779 32.92 -31.64 16.71
CA ASN A 779 34.02 -32.07 15.82
C ASN A 779 34.64 -30.84 15.13
N PRO A 780 35.87 -30.43 15.50
CA PRO A 780 36.81 -31.15 16.36
C PRO A 780 36.35 -31.22 17.83
N PHE A 781 36.86 -32.20 18.59
CA PHE A 781 36.47 -32.43 19.99
C PHE A 781 37.68 -32.56 20.91
N ASN A 782 37.48 -32.29 22.21
CA ASN A 782 38.48 -32.44 23.27
C ASN A 782 37.84 -32.71 24.65
N PRO A 783 38.11 -33.83 25.32
CA PRO A 783 38.43 -35.14 24.77
C PRO A 783 37.17 -35.95 24.43
N SER A 784 35.95 -35.42 24.65
CA SER A 784 34.69 -36.16 24.50
C SER A 784 33.81 -35.66 23.34
N THR A 785 33.15 -36.58 22.64
CA THR A 785 32.19 -36.31 21.57
C THR A 785 31.04 -37.31 21.62
N ALA A 786 29.86 -36.91 21.13
CA ALA A 786 28.76 -37.82 20.87
C ALA A 786 28.71 -38.20 19.37
N ILE A 787 28.37 -39.44 19.06
CA ILE A 787 28.13 -39.95 17.70
C ILE A 787 26.70 -40.46 17.64
N ARG A 788 25.85 -39.77 16.87
CA ARG A 788 24.47 -40.19 16.67
C ARG A 788 24.32 -41.06 15.44
N TYR A 789 23.41 -42.02 15.51
CA TYR A 789 23.03 -42.84 14.36
C TYR A 789 21.56 -43.25 14.45
N GLY A 790 20.93 -43.41 13.30
CA GLY A 790 19.53 -43.80 13.17
C GLY A 790 19.39 -45.21 12.62
N LEU A 791 18.52 -46.01 13.24
CA LEU A 791 18.17 -47.37 12.82
C LEU A 791 16.69 -47.46 12.44
N PRO A 792 16.33 -47.70 11.16
CA PRO A 792 14.93 -47.79 10.72
C PRO A 792 14.23 -49.07 11.20
N GLN A 793 14.99 -50.08 11.62
CA GLN A 793 14.50 -51.32 12.18
C GLN A 793 15.52 -51.87 13.19
N ARG A 794 15.08 -52.78 14.08
CA ARG A 794 15.98 -53.48 15.01
C ARG A 794 17.14 -54.11 14.23
N SER A 795 18.36 -53.80 14.63
CA SER A 795 19.57 -54.19 13.91
C SER A 795 20.72 -54.51 14.85
N HIS A 796 21.55 -55.48 14.46
CA HIS A 796 22.85 -55.67 15.08
C HIS A 796 23.78 -54.53 14.68
N VAL A 797 24.18 -53.70 15.64
CA VAL A 797 25.03 -52.53 15.41
C VAL A 797 26.45 -52.81 15.86
N THR A 798 27.42 -52.41 15.03
CA THR A 798 28.82 -52.29 15.41
C THR A 798 29.32 -50.90 15.00
N LEU A 799 29.58 -50.04 15.99
CA LEU A 799 30.21 -48.74 15.80
C LEU A 799 31.68 -48.82 16.22
N THR A 800 32.58 -48.78 15.25
CA THR A 800 34.02 -48.99 15.47
C THR A 800 34.82 -47.77 15.06
N LEU A 801 35.78 -47.39 15.90
CA LEU A 801 36.77 -46.36 15.64
C LEU A 801 38.03 -46.99 15.02
N PHE A 802 38.60 -46.32 14.01
CA PHE A 802 39.80 -46.71 13.27
C PHE A 802 40.81 -45.56 13.20
N SER A 803 42.09 -45.91 13.16
CA SER A 803 43.16 -44.98 12.82
C SER A 803 43.16 -44.68 11.31
N THR A 804 43.95 -43.69 10.87
CA THR A 804 44.16 -43.40 9.44
C THR A 804 44.80 -44.55 8.66
N LEU A 805 45.43 -45.49 9.35
CA LEU A 805 46.00 -46.73 8.78
C LEU A 805 44.98 -47.87 8.70
N GLY A 806 43.72 -47.64 9.10
CA GLY A 806 42.66 -48.65 9.11
C GLY A 806 42.74 -49.64 10.28
N GLN A 807 43.61 -49.40 11.27
CA GLN A 807 43.68 -50.23 12.47
C GLN A 807 42.50 -49.91 13.38
N GLN A 808 41.79 -50.93 13.87
CA GLN A 808 40.73 -50.76 14.86
C GLN A 808 41.32 -50.24 16.18
N VAL A 809 40.84 -49.09 16.62
CA VAL A 809 41.29 -48.39 17.83
C VAL A 809 40.39 -48.72 19.01
N ALA A 810 39.06 -48.69 18.80
CA ALA A 810 38.06 -48.98 19.83
C ALA A 810 36.74 -49.40 19.19
N VAL A 811 35.92 -50.16 19.93
CA VAL A 811 34.50 -50.36 19.61
C VAL A 811 33.71 -49.46 20.54
N LEU A 812 32.94 -48.54 19.98
CA LEU A 812 32.18 -47.53 20.72
C LEU A 812 30.78 -48.04 21.08
N GLN A 813 30.22 -48.92 20.25
CA GLN A 813 28.96 -49.61 20.51
C GLN A 813 28.93 -50.96 19.78
N GLU A 814 28.45 -52.00 20.44
CA GLU A 814 28.25 -53.33 19.83
C GLU A 814 27.02 -54.03 20.43
N GLY A 815 26.18 -54.62 19.58
CA GLY A 815 25.04 -55.45 19.99
C GLY A 815 23.74 -55.15 19.24
N GLU A 816 22.69 -55.90 19.57
CA GLU A 816 21.33 -55.62 19.08
C GLU A 816 20.83 -54.28 19.62
N GLN A 817 20.31 -53.44 18.72
CA GLN A 817 19.69 -52.16 19.06
C GLN A 817 18.29 -52.11 18.44
N GLU A 818 17.31 -51.61 19.20
CA GLU A 818 15.95 -51.39 18.68
C GLU A 818 15.94 -50.33 17.57
N ALA A 819 14.87 -50.28 16.78
CA ALA A 819 14.66 -49.18 15.85
C ALA A 819 14.61 -47.85 16.63
N GLY A 820 15.22 -46.78 16.09
CA GLY A 820 15.26 -45.47 16.74
C GLY A 820 16.56 -44.71 16.51
N TYR A 821 16.65 -43.52 17.09
CA TYR A 821 17.90 -42.76 17.16
C TYR A 821 18.69 -43.14 18.40
N HIS A 822 19.99 -43.37 18.21
CA HIS A 822 20.92 -43.79 19.25
C HIS A 822 22.10 -42.84 19.30
N GLU A 823 22.74 -42.77 20.47
CA GLU A 823 23.90 -41.92 20.71
C GLU A 823 24.99 -42.72 21.43
N ALA A 824 26.20 -42.73 20.86
CA ALA A 824 27.39 -43.28 21.50
C ALA A 824 28.31 -42.13 21.94
N VAL A 825 28.61 -42.06 23.24
CA VAL A 825 29.57 -41.08 23.78
C VAL A 825 30.97 -41.67 23.72
N PHE A 826 31.89 -40.92 23.15
CA PHE A 826 33.29 -41.31 22.97
C PHE A 826 34.22 -40.37 23.73
N ASP A 827 34.93 -40.92 24.73
CA ASP A 827 36.04 -40.26 25.43
C ASP A 827 37.38 -40.71 24.83
N ALA A 828 38.10 -39.77 24.22
CA ALA A 828 39.38 -39.99 23.56
C ALA A 828 40.58 -39.49 24.37
N SER A 829 40.44 -39.33 25.69
CA SER A 829 41.53 -38.87 26.59
C SER A 829 42.82 -39.69 26.42
N GLY A 830 42.70 -40.99 26.15
CA GLY A 830 43.80 -41.93 25.89
C GLY A 830 44.42 -41.88 24.48
N LEU A 831 43.89 -41.07 23.55
CA LEU A 831 44.36 -40.99 22.16
C LEU A 831 45.19 -39.72 21.90
N ALA A 832 45.99 -39.72 20.82
CA ALA A 832 46.75 -38.56 20.38
C ALA A 832 45.88 -37.66 19.48
N SER A 833 46.12 -36.35 19.48
CA SER A 833 45.43 -35.44 18.55
C SER A 833 45.65 -35.88 17.10
N GLY A 834 44.59 -35.83 16.29
CA GLY A 834 44.66 -36.32 14.92
C GLY A 834 43.31 -36.71 14.35
N VAL A 835 43.33 -37.11 13.08
CA VAL A 835 42.15 -37.62 12.37
C VAL A 835 41.96 -39.09 12.69
N TYR A 836 40.73 -39.46 13.01
CA TYR A 836 40.29 -40.84 13.12
C TYR A 836 39.07 -41.06 12.23
N LEU A 837 38.80 -42.30 11.89
CA LEU A 837 37.60 -42.71 11.16
C LEU A 837 36.73 -43.52 12.09
N TYR A 838 35.42 -43.37 12.00
CA TYR A 838 34.48 -44.26 12.68
C TYR A 838 33.52 -44.82 11.65
N ARG A 839 33.15 -46.09 11.83
CA ARG A 839 32.28 -46.84 10.92
C ARG A 839 31.14 -47.44 11.70
N LEU A 840 29.92 -47.17 11.26
CA LEU A 840 28.73 -47.87 11.69
C LEU A 840 28.46 -49.01 10.72
N GLN A 841 28.25 -50.20 11.25
CA GLN A 841 27.70 -51.34 10.54
C GLN A 841 26.39 -51.74 11.21
N ALA A 842 25.29 -51.78 10.45
CA ALA A 842 23.96 -52.15 10.92
C ALA A 842 23.27 -53.04 9.88
N GLY A 843 23.30 -54.36 10.07
CA GLY A 843 22.93 -55.32 9.02
C GLY A 843 23.82 -55.16 7.77
N ASP A 844 23.21 -54.93 6.61
CA ASP A 844 23.90 -54.69 5.34
C ASP A 844 24.38 -53.23 5.17
N PHE A 845 23.93 -52.30 6.04
CA PHE A 845 24.33 -50.90 5.98
C PHE A 845 25.72 -50.71 6.57
N VAL A 846 26.60 -50.04 5.82
CA VAL A 846 27.93 -49.64 6.28
C VAL A 846 28.17 -48.19 5.88
N GLN A 847 28.42 -47.32 6.86
CA GLN A 847 28.81 -45.93 6.62
C GLN A 847 29.99 -45.56 7.50
N ALA A 848 30.94 -44.81 6.95
CA ALA A 848 32.10 -44.31 7.68
C ALA A 848 32.15 -42.78 7.61
N ARG A 849 32.64 -42.16 8.68
CA ARG A 849 32.87 -40.72 8.80
C ARG A 849 34.19 -40.45 9.50
N ARG A 850 34.66 -39.20 9.41
CA ARG A 850 35.91 -38.75 10.04
C ARG A 850 35.64 -37.88 11.26
N LEU A 851 36.41 -38.09 12.32
CA LEU A 851 36.45 -37.23 13.51
C LEU A 851 37.85 -36.67 13.74
N LEU A 852 37.95 -35.43 14.23
CA LEU A 852 39.20 -34.74 14.51
C LEU A 852 39.33 -34.50 16.03
N LEU A 853 40.28 -35.19 16.66
CA LEU A 853 40.61 -34.98 18.07
C LEU A 853 41.65 -33.85 18.18
N LEU A 854 41.35 -32.83 18.98
CA LEU A 854 42.30 -31.78 19.37
C LEU A 854 42.58 -31.93 20.87
N LYS A 855 43.85 -31.87 21.28
CA LYS A 855 44.22 -31.80 22.71
C LYS A 855 44.59 -30.38 23.07
#